data_AF-A0A4Q9LVW8-F1
#
_entry.id   AF-A0A4Q9LVW8-F1
#
_cell.length_a   1.000
_cell.length_b   1.000
_cell.length_c   1.000
_cell.angle_alpha   90.00
_cell.angle_beta   90.00
_cell.angle_gamma   90.00
#
_symmetry.space_group_name_H-M   'P 1'
#
loop_
_entity.id
_entity.type
_entity.pdbx_description
1 polymer ?
#
loop_
_entity_poly.entity_id
_entity_poly.type
_entity_poly.pdbx_seq_one_letter_code
_entity_poly.pdbx_strand_id
1 'polypeptide(L)'
;MFELFRGRFYRRLSELLESEHVVSRDKIVSFWSTMWNKNDDTVTYDDYLIPFVSDNHPTTFPSLDQFVNIINWLSNWKAAGIDGSDYRPITCMSNLYKLTTKCVTKVVQLEVERRGLLAENQLGAVRGVQGAKEQALLNIALNKEYGNNLKATWIDVKKAYDSIDHAYLTQCIENLNLPDWILKFIKVIISKWKIDISRILQGDSLSPLLFVLCMDPLSRKLNEKYTKVTVQTDAEFHSTNHLLFIDDLKLLAKDSSTLSAMTGEAKEFLEVIGLEINREKSATNDTCCEDTDTLLEGVSVYKYLGIIEDSRGIPTRSSFEEVQSALISRVERLFHTRLNAKNLFSAINQHAISLINYDIGVFRLEPADFSKLDDAVRAVLVKNKIHLRPGCKERLYLPRTELGRGLHRVELRSEHMLLQLLDCLEKSKEISTRRVAILKVENTNKTHLALIKGFYNLEEAQLAKLYNEIEKRNYIQSYIMQEKMSLWLKRGNIRPRNEAVFCYIQDRNVFWGADGVCQHCGKSGKTVDHLATRCEKMLGHDYTRRHNEVLRCLHLLLLNRCKSHSVQEILDNEYAEKKNNITLIEVGITSQDSLQIVETEKLRKYDLLANELGLIYKCSVEITPYVITWDGIVTKYHESHLKRLEMPMNVEAYIQSIVLKKTVETISFDRRRGLESGLNAEESWERASMGVIMRSEMHEEPIPPLKEAKTEEDGAKNFKPKYKAPFILQGGTTLEEPTNNINEESDLE
;
A
#
# COMPACT_ATOMS: atom_id res chain seq x y z
N MET A 1 26.42 -1.03 27.74
CA MET A 1 27.53 -2.01 27.65
C MET A 1 27.20 -3.19 26.73
N PHE A 2 26.61 -2.95 25.54
CA PHE A 2 26.56 -3.95 24.46
C PHE A 2 26.58 -3.31 23.04
N GLU A 3 26.98 -2.02 22.95
CA GLU A 3 27.24 -1.32 21.68
C GLU A 3 28.67 -0.75 21.58
N LEU A 4 29.54 -1.02 22.58
CA LEU A 4 30.84 -0.34 22.71
C LEU A 4 32.03 -1.10 22.09
N PHE A 5 31.80 -2.13 21.28
CA PHE A 5 32.90 -3.00 20.78
C PHE A 5 32.91 -3.28 19.27
N ARG A 6 32.14 -2.57 18.44
CA ARG A 6 32.35 -2.64 16.97
C ARG A 6 33.55 -1.82 16.50
N GLY A 7 33.87 -0.70 17.16
CA GLY A 7 35.01 0.14 16.79
C GLY A 7 36.38 -0.47 17.12
N ARG A 8 36.49 -1.28 18.19
CA ARG A 8 37.77 -1.89 18.62
C ARG A 8 38.17 -3.13 17.82
N PHE A 9 37.22 -3.84 17.19
CA PHE A 9 37.51 -5.02 16.39
C PHE A 9 38.27 -4.66 15.10
N TYR A 10 37.87 -3.57 14.42
CA TYR A 10 38.56 -3.10 13.21
C TYR A 10 39.87 -2.36 13.49
N ARG A 11 40.01 -1.74 14.67
CA ARG A 11 41.21 -0.95 15.03
C ARG A 11 42.40 -1.78 15.51
N ARG A 12 42.22 -3.08 15.82
CA ARG A 12 43.31 -3.99 16.20
C ARG A 12 43.82 -4.88 15.06
N LEU A 13 43.28 -4.73 13.85
CA LEU A 13 43.77 -5.41 12.65
C LEU A 13 44.83 -4.60 11.88
N SER A 14 45.09 -3.35 12.29
CA SER A 14 46.08 -2.46 11.66
C SER A 14 47.49 -2.58 12.26
N GLU A 15 47.67 -3.29 13.37
CA GLU A 15 49.01 -3.62 13.87
C GLU A 15 49.45 -4.94 13.23
N LEU A 16 50.11 -4.80 12.09
CA LEU A 16 50.92 -5.82 11.44
C LEU A 16 51.81 -6.52 12.47
N LEU A 17 51.50 -7.77 12.77
CA LEU A 17 52.53 -8.78 12.98
C LEU A 17 52.54 -9.65 11.73
N GLU A 18 53.58 -9.48 10.94
CA GLU A 18 53.88 -10.27 9.76
C GLU A 18 53.97 -11.75 10.14
N SER A 19 53.19 -12.59 9.46
CA SER A 19 53.54 -14.01 9.31
C SER A 19 53.53 -14.33 7.82
N GLU A 20 54.72 -14.58 7.29
CA GLU A 20 54.98 -14.97 5.92
C GLU A 20 54.28 -16.29 5.56
N HIS A 21 53.19 -16.25 4.80
CA HIS A 21 52.79 -17.41 3.99
C HIS A 21 52.54 -16.97 2.54
N VAL A 22 53.30 -17.61 1.65
CA VAL A 22 53.64 -17.19 0.30
C VAL A 22 52.53 -17.53 -0.68
N VAL A 23 51.71 -16.54 -1.04
CA VAL A 23 51.10 -16.49 -2.37
C VAL A 23 51.63 -15.23 -3.04
N SER A 24 52.33 -15.37 -4.16
CA SER A 24 52.98 -14.22 -4.79
C SER A 24 51.94 -13.19 -5.20
N ARG A 25 52.24 -11.94 -4.88
CA ARG A 25 51.42 -10.76 -5.16
C ARG A 25 51.04 -10.70 -6.64
N ASP A 26 51.92 -11.17 -7.52
CA ASP A 26 51.71 -11.16 -8.98
C ASP A 26 50.55 -12.05 -9.45
N LYS A 27 50.29 -13.18 -8.77
CA LYS A 27 49.16 -14.07 -9.12
C LYS A 27 47.81 -13.51 -8.68
N ILE A 28 47.78 -12.82 -7.55
CA ILE A 28 46.55 -12.17 -7.05
C ILE A 28 46.28 -10.91 -7.89
N VAL A 29 47.32 -10.13 -8.20
CA VAL A 29 47.23 -8.92 -9.01
C VAL A 29 46.78 -9.23 -10.44
N SER A 30 47.30 -10.28 -11.08
CA SER A 30 46.89 -10.71 -12.42
C SER A 30 45.41 -11.08 -12.55
N PHE A 31 44.80 -11.67 -11.51
CA PHE A 31 43.41 -12.09 -11.52
C PHE A 31 42.43 -10.91 -11.39
N TRP A 32 42.82 -9.87 -10.65
CA TRP A 32 41.95 -8.72 -10.36
C TRP A 32 42.20 -7.50 -11.27
N SER A 33 43.38 -7.37 -11.89
CA SER A 33 43.77 -6.22 -12.74
C SER A 33 43.07 -6.14 -14.11
N THR A 34 42.27 -7.15 -14.48
CA THR A 34 41.49 -7.17 -15.73
C THR A 34 40.07 -6.65 -15.56
N MET A 35 39.59 -6.41 -14.34
CA MET A 35 38.19 -6.03 -14.19
C MET A 35 37.96 -4.54 -14.38
N TRP A 36 38.56 -3.64 -13.60
CA TRP A 36 38.17 -2.22 -13.65
C TRP A 36 39.25 -1.31 -13.08
N ASN A 37 40.26 -0.98 -13.88
CA ASN A 37 41.19 0.10 -13.52
C ASN A 37 40.43 1.44 -13.57
N LYS A 38 40.05 1.95 -12.39
CA LYS A 38 40.01 3.38 -12.12
C LYS A 38 41.33 3.77 -11.47
N ASN A 39 41.86 4.93 -11.85
CA ASN A 39 42.81 5.64 -11.02
C ASN A 39 42.11 6.15 -9.77
N ASP A 40 42.72 5.87 -8.62
CA ASP A 40 42.59 6.65 -7.40
C ASP A 40 43.13 8.06 -7.65
N ASP A 41 42.44 9.05 -7.10
CA ASP A 41 43.05 9.97 -6.15
C ASP A 41 41.98 10.47 -5.19
N THR A 42 42.27 10.31 -3.90
CA THR A 42 41.45 10.71 -2.75
C THR A 42 41.71 12.16 -2.35
N VAL A 43 40.67 12.91 -1.99
CA VAL A 43 40.76 14.03 -1.05
C VAL A 43 39.62 13.92 -0.01
N THR A 44 40.00 14.03 1.26
CA THR A 44 39.22 13.94 2.50
C THR A 44 38.58 15.28 2.92
N TYR A 45 37.37 15.27 3.51
CA TYR A 45 36.67 16.44 4.06
C TYR A 45 36.12 16.20 5.49
N ASP A 46 36.76 15.36 6.29
CA ASP A 46 36.28 15.00 7.63
C ASP A 46 36.45 16.10 8.70
N ASP A 47 37.01 17.26 8.35
CA ASP A 47 37.20 18.39 9.28
C ASP A 47 36.09 19.47 9.24
N TYR A 48 34.97 19.27 8.52
CA TYR A 48 33.92 20.30 8.35
C TYR A 48 32.47 19.88 8.69
N LEU A 49 32.22 18.81 9.45
CA LEU A 49 30.84 18.39 9.76
C LEU A 49 30.54 18.40 11.27
N ILE A 50 30.05 19.55 11.75
CA ILE A 50 29.35 19.71 13.04
C ILE A 50 27.93 19.11 12.90
N PRO A 51 27.33 18.51 13.96
CA PRO A 51 26.18 17.63 13.83
C PRO A 51 24.92 18.37 13.39
N PHE A 52 24.38 17.98 12.25
CA PHE A 52 23.01 18.30 11.86
C PHE A 52 22.03 17.50 12.74
N VAL A 53 21.32 18.17 13.63
CA VAL A 53 20.10 17.62 14.24
C VAL A 53 18.98 17.79 13.23
N SER A 54 18.84 16.80 12.34
CA SER A 54 17.76 16.76 11.37
C SER A 54 16.41 16.60 12.07
N ASP A 55 15.42 17.37 11.61
CA ASP A 55 13.98 17.30 11.89
C ASP A 55 13.37 15.89 11.75
N ASN A 56 13.74 14.98 12.65
CA ASN A 56 12.97 13.79 12.92
C ASN A 56 11.90 14.19 13.94
N HIS A 57 10.77 14.70 13.45
CA HIS A 57 9.54 14.21 14.06
C HIS A 57 9.66 12.70 14.03
N PRO A 58 9.55 11.99 15.17
CA PRO A 58 9.54 10.55 15.10
C PRO A 58 8.33 10.20 14.23
N THR A 59 8.59 9.67 13.03
CA THR A 59 7.86 8.48 12.64
C THR A 59 8.11 7.53 13.79
N THR A 60 7.26 7.58 14.81
CA THR A 60 7.27 6.62 15.89
C THR A 60 7.01 5.30 15.21
N PHE A 61 8.09 4.62 14.85
CA PHE A 61 8.06 3.20 14.63
C PHE A 61 7.41 2.65 15.89
N PRO A 62 6.36 1.81 15.77
CA PRO A 62 5.69 1.31 16.95
C PRO A 62 6.74 0.75 17.89
N SER A 63 6.63 1.04 19.19
CA SER A 63 7.47 0.31 20.16
C SER A 63 7.30 -1.19 19.92
N LEU A 64 8.27 -2.02 20.32
CA LEU A 64 8.17 -3.47 20.12
C LEU A 64 6.79 -4.01 20.59
N ASP A 65 6.28 -3.52 21.72
CA ASP A 65 4.95 -3.86 22.22
C ASP A 65 3.80 -3.36 21.33
N GLN A 66 3.89 -2.14 20.78
CA GLN A 66 2.90 -1.63 19.83
C GLN A 66 2.95 -2.41 18.52
N PHE A 67 4.13 -2.81 18.06
CA PHE A 67 4.32 -3.61 16.86
C PHE A 67 3.75 -5.02 17.05
N VAL A 68 4.03 -5.66 18.18
CA VAL A 68 3.44 -6.96 18.57
C VAL A 68 1.92 -6.85 18.69
N ASN A 69 1.40 -5.78 19.30
CA ASN A 69 -0.04 -5.54 19.33
C ASN A 69 -0.64 -5.36 17.94
N ILE A 70 0.04 -4.67 17.02
CA ILE A 70 -0.40 -4.55 15.62
C ILE A 70 -0.41 -5.93 14.94
N ILE A 71 0.62 -6.77 15.17
CA ILE A 71 0.68 -8.15 14.65
C ILE A 71 -0.52 -8.98 15.14
N ASN A 72 -0.93 -8.84 16.41
CA ASN A 72 -2.08 -9.58 16.96
C ASN A 72 -3.41 -9.28 16.21
N TRP A 73 -3.52 -8.13 15.53
CA TRP A 73 -4.69 -7.77 14.72
C TRP A 73 -4.53 -8.11 13.23
N LEU A 74 -3.32 -8.44 12.78
CA LEU A 74 -3.10 -8.98 11.43
C LEU A 74 -3.56 -10.43 11.39
N SER A 75 -4.01 -10.90 10.21
CA SER A 75 -4.48 -12.28 10.04
C SER A 75 -3.48 -13.29 10.60
N ASN A 76 -3.98 -14.35 11.26
CA ASN A 76 -3.24 -15.56 11.58
C ASN A 76 -2.33 -15.96 10.41
N TRP A 77 -1.06 -15.58 10.47
CA TRP A 77 -0.01 -16.30 9.76
C TRP A 77 0.18 -17.63 10.50
N LYS A 78 -0.86 -18.49 10.56
CA LYS A 78 -0.94 -19.61 11.51
C LYS A 78 -0.26 -19.23 12.84
N ALA A 79 -0.94 -18.49 13.73
CA ALA A 79 -0.42 -18.37 15.10
C ALA A 79 -0.10 -19.80 15.55
N ALA A 80 1.19 -20.06 15.73
CA ALA A 80 1.72 -21.40 15.66
C ALA A 80 1.01 -22.29 16.69
N GLY A 81 0.57 -23.46 16.25
CA GLY A 81 0.30 -24.54 17.20
C GLY A 81 1.55 -24.77 18.05
N ILE A 82 1.34 -25.33 19.23
CA ILE A 82 2.43 -25.73 20.16
C ILE A 82 3.33 -26.80 19.50
N ASP A 83 2.86 -27.45 18.43
CA ASP A 83 3.54 -28.53 17.74
C ASP A 83 4.47 -28.02 16.62
N GLY A 84 5.72 -28.48 16.66
CA GLY A 84 6.79 -28.12 15.72
C GLY A 84 6.54 -28.48 14.24
N SER A 85 5.44 -29.19 13.93
CA SER A 85 5.08 -29.67 12.58
C SER A 85 4.55 -28.56 11.66
N ASP A 86 4.08 -27.45 12.21
CA ASP A 86 3.57 -26.30 11.44
C ASP A 86 4.64 -25.28 11.04
N TYR A 87 5.88 -25.43 11.53
CA TYR A 87 6.98 -24.52 11.20
C TYR A 87 7.59 -24.89 9.84
N ARG A 88 7.72 -23.88 8.98
CA ARG A 88 8.49 -23.99 7.74
C ARG A 88 9.90 -23.44 7.99
N PRO A 89 10.93 -24.28 8.23
CA PRO A 89 12.28 -23.80 8.51
C PRO A 89 12.85 -23.07 7.28
N ILE A 90 13.28 -21.82 7.44
CA ILE A 90 13.96 -21.05 6.39
C ILE A 90 15.45 -21.03 6.73
N THR A 91 16.29 -21.46 5.79
CA THR A 91 17.74 -21.42 6.00
C THR A 91 18.28 -20.02 5.72
N CYS A 92 18.79 -19.37 6.77
CA CYS A 92 19.42 -18.06 6.66
C CYS A 92 20.84 -18.18 6.07
N MET A 93 20.98 -17.97 4.76
CA MET A 93 22.28 -17.96 4.07
C MET A 93 22.88 -16.55 3.98
N SER A 94 24.21 -16.49 3.80
CA SER A 94 24.93 -15.22 3.61
C SER A 94 24.50 -14.48 2.34
N ASN A 95 24.64 -13.15 2.34
CA ASN A 95 24.29 -12.32 1.19
C ASN A 95 25.13 -12.67 -0.05
N LEU A 96 26.41 -12.98 0.13
CA LEU A 96 27.29 -13.40 -0.96
C LEU A 96 26.84 -14.74 -1.56
N TYR A 97 26.48 -15.72 -0.72
CA TYR A 97 25.94 -16.99 -1.21
C TYR A 97 24.68 -16.76 -2.05
N LYS A 98 23.71 -16.01 -1.52
CA LYS A 98 22.45 -15.71 -2.22
C LYS A 98 22.67 -14.99 -3.54
N LEU A 99 23.62 -14.05 -3.59
CA LEU A 99 23.95 -13.34 -4.83
C LEU A 99 24.58 -14.29 -5.86
N THR A 100 25.55 -15.10 -5.44
CA THR A 100 26.21 -16.08 -6.31
C THR A 100 25.22 -17.10 -6.84
N THR A 101 24.40 -17.72 -5.97
CA THR A 101 23.41 -18.70 -6.40
C THR A 101 22.37 -18.06 -7.31
N LYS A 102 21.94 -16.82 -7.07
CA LYS A 102 21.02 -16.11 -7.96
C LYS A 102 21.58 -15.90 -9.36
N CYS A 103 22.86 -15.54 -9.47
CA CYS A 103 23.54 -15.40 -10.76
C CYS A 103 23.60 -16.75 -11.49
N VAL A 104 23.96 -17.83 -10.79
CA VAL A 104 24.01 -19.18 -11.37
C VAL A 104 22.62 -19.65 -11.77
N THR A 105 21.60 -19.50 -10.91
CA THR A 105 20.20 -19.84 -11.23
C THR A 105 19.76 -19.17 -12.53
N LYS A 106 20.10 -17.90 -12.74
CA LYS A 106 19.73 -17.19 -13.99
C LYS A 106 20.32 -17.86 -15.23
N VAL A 107 21.57 -18.32 -15.16
CA VAL A 107 22.24 -19.01 -16.27
C VAL A 107 21.66 -20.42 -16.49
N VAL A 108 21.46 -21.19 -15.41
CA VAL A 108 20.86 -22.53 -15.48
C VAL A 108 19.45 -22.46 -16.06
N GLN A 109 18.64 -21.48 -15.64
CA GLN A 109 17.28 -21.29 -16.14
C GLN A 109 17.26 -21.05 -17.66
N LEU A 110 18.16 -20.22 -18.18
CA LEU A 110 18.27 -19.99 -19.63
C LEU A 110 18.64 -21.27 -20.39
N GLU A 111 19.52 -22.09 -19.81
CA GLU A 111 19.93 -23.35 -20.42
C GLU A 111 18.79 -24.38 -20.43
N VAL A 112 18.04 -24.47 -19.33
CA VAL A 112 16.85 -25.32 -19.18
C VAL A 112 15.78 -24.93 -20.19
N GLU A 113 15.49 -23.63 -20.31
CA GLU A 113 14.49 -23.08 -21.24
C GLU A 113 14.92 -23.33 -22.70
N ARG A 114 16.17 -23.00 -23.05
CA ARG A 114 16.72 -23.15 -24.41
C ARG A 114 16.67 -24.60 -24.91
N ARG A 115 16.91 -25.56 -24.01
CA ARG A 115 16.99 -26.98 -24.36
C ARG A 115 15.70 -27.77 -24.11
N GLY A 116 14.64 -27.13 -23.58
CA GLY A 116 13.40 -27.82 -23.25
C GLY A 116 13.60 -28.92 -22.20
N LEU A 117 14.45 -28.67 -21.19
CA LEU A 117 14.78 -29.67 -20.17
C LEU A 117 13.64 -29.91 -19.16
N LEU A 118 12.60 -29.06 -19.16
CA LEU A 118 11.38 -29.27 -18.40
C LEU A 118 10.21 -29.55 -19.35
N ALA A 119 9.39 -30.55 -19.01
CA ALA A 119 8.14 -30.84 -19.68
C ALA A 119 7.13 -29.69 -19.50
N GLU A 120 6.28 -29.46 -20.50
CA GLU A 120 5.28 -28.39 -20.50
C GLU A 120 4.23 -28.51 -19.37
N ASN A 121 4.12 -29.71 -18.78
CA ASN A 121 3.24 -30.03 -17.65
C ASN A 121 3.66 -29.35 -16.34
N GLN A 122 4.94 -28.99 -16.19
CA GLN A 122 5.48 -28.31 -15.02
C GLN A 122 5.31 -26.80 -15.17
N LEU A 123 4.53 -26.18 -14.28
CA LEU A 123 4.33 -24.72 -14.25
C LEU A 123 4.92 -24.05 -13.00
N GLY A 124 5.52 -24.82 -12.11
CA GLY A 124 6.37 -24.34 -11.03
C GLY A 124 7.76 -23.95 -11.52
N ALA A 125 8.30 -22.85 -11.01
CA ALA A 125 9.64 -22.32 -11.35
C ALA A 125 9.88 -22.01 -12.85
N VAL A 126 8.80 -21.80 -13.64
CA VAL A 126 8.88 -21.38 -15.04
C VAL A 126 8.72 -19.85 -15.16
N ARG A 127 9.48 -19.22 -16.07
CA ARG A 127 9.44 -17.76 -16.30
C ARG A 127 8.34 -17.36 -17.27
N GLY A 128 7.82 -16.14 -17.12
CA GLY A 128 6.88 -15.53 -18.07
C GLY A 128 5.47 -16.13 -18.06
N VAL A 129 5.16 -16.96 -17.06
CA VAL A 129 3.85 -17.62 -16.91
C VAL A 129 3.23 -17.29 -15.55
N GLN A 130 1.91 -17.18 -15.51
CA GLN A 130 1.16 -17.12 -14.25
C GLN A 130 0.87 -18.56 -13.79
N GLY A 131 1.93 -19.33 -13.49
CA GLY A 131 1.90 -20.80 -13.42
C GLY A 131 0.69 -21.38 -12.69
N ALA A 132 0.49 -21.06 -11.41
CA ALA A 132 -0.63 -21.59 -10.62
C ALA A 132 -2.01 -21.20 -11.19
N LYS A 133 -2.17 -19.94 -11.65
CA LYS A 133 -3.43 -19.46 -12.23
C LYS A 133 -3.72 -20.10 -13.58
N GLU A 134 -2.72 -20.19 -14.46
CA GLU A 134 -2.84 -20.89 -15.75
C GLU A 134 -3.14 -22.38 -15.56
N GLN A 135 -2.55 -23.02 -14.56
CA GLN A 135 -2.81 -24.42 -14.23
C GLN A 135 -4.25 -24.63 -13.76
N ALA A 136 -4.77 -23.73 -12.92
CA ALA A 136 -6.16 -23.77 -12.48
C ALA A 136 -7.14 -23.56 -13.65
N LEU A 137 -6.86 -22.60 -14.54
CA LEU A 137 -7.66 -22.36 -15.75
C LEU A 137 -7.63 -23.57 -16.70
N LEU A 138 -6.46 -24.17 -16.90
CA LEU A 138 -6.32 -25.37 -17.72
C LEU A 138 -7.10 -26.56 -17.13
N ASN A 139 -7.03 -26.75 -15.81
CA ASN A 139 -7.79 -27.78 -15.10
C ASN A 139 -9.31 -27.62 -15.32
N ILE A 140 -9.82 -26.39 -15.24
CA ILE A 140 -11.24 -26.08 -15.52
C ILE A 140 -11.56 -26.37 -17.00
N ALA A 141 -10.68 -25.97 -17.92
CA ALA A 141 -10.86 -26.19 -19.35
C ALA A 141 -10.93 -27.69 -19.71
N LEU A 142 -10.01 -28.49 -19.15
CA LEU A 142 -9.95 -29.93 -19.34
C LEU A 142 -11.22 -30.62 -18.79
N ASN A 143 -11.58 -30.37 -17.54
CA ASN A 143 -12.78 -30.99 -16.97
C ASN A 143 -14.03 -30.64 -17.78
N LYS A 144 -14.16 -29.38 -18.23
CA LYS A 144 -15.32 -28.95 -18.99
C LYS A 144 -15.46 -29.60 -20.37
N GLU A 145 -14.36 -29.79 -21.09
CA GLU A 145 -14.36 -30.48 -22.40
C GLU A 145 -14.87 -31.93 -22.27
N TYR A 146 -14.67 -32.56 -21.10
CA TYR A 146 -15.10 -33.93 -20.80
C TYR A 146 -16.40 -34.00 -19.97
N GLY A 147 -17.20 -32.92 -19.94
CA GLY A 147 -18.46 -32.87 -19.19
C GLY A 147 -18.28 -33.03 -17.68
N ASN A 148 -17.10 -32.72 -17.16
CA ASN A 148 -16.65 -32.88 -15.77
C ASN A 148 -16.67 -34.33 -15.27
N ASN A 149 -16.36 -35.29 -16.15
CA ASN A 149 -16.31 -36.72 -15.83
C ASN A 149 -14.88 -37.29 -15.75
N LEU A 150 -13.85 -36.44 -15.75
CA LEU A 150 -12.46 -36.91 -15.66
C LEU A 150 -12.20 -37.52 -14.29
N LYS A 151 -11.42 -38.59 -14.31
CA LYS A 151 -10.89 -39.23 -13.10
C LYS A 151 -9.59 -38.52 -12.73
N ALA A 152 -9.44 -38.14 -11.47
CA ALA A 152 -8.34 -37.33 -10.99
C ALA A 152 -7.84 -37.80 -9.62
N THR A 153 -6.52 -37.75 -9.47
CA THR A 153 -5.83 -38.00 -8.22
C THR A 153 -4.85 -36.85 -7.95
N TRP A 154 -4.90 -36.30 -6.74
CA TRP A 154 -4.04 -35.23 -6.24
C TRP A 154 -3.04 -35.84 -5.27
N ILE A 155 -1.75 -35.69 -5.56
CA ILE A 155 -0.65 -36.25 -4.77
C ILE A 155 0.13 -35.09 -4.16
N ASP A 156 0.15 -35.05 -2.81
CA ASP A 156 1.01 -34.18 -1.99
C ASP A 156 2.15 -35.02 -1.41
N VAL A 157 3.34 -34.44 -1.25
CA VAL A 157 4.52 -35.13 -0.70
C VAL A 157 4.97 -34.50 0.62
N LYS A 158 5.38 -35.35 1.57
CA LYS A 158 5.86 -34.90 2.89
C LYS A 158 7.22 -34.23 2.75
N LYS A 159 7.28 -32.96 3.14
CA LYS A 159 8.52 -32.16 3.25
C LYS A 159 9.40 -32.25 1.99
N ALA A 160 8.82 -31.96 0.82
CA ALA A 160 9.44 -32.14 -0.49
C ALA A 160 10.93 -31.73 -0.58
N TYR A 161 11.30 -30.55 -0.08
CA TYR A 161 12.69 -30.05 -0.11
C TYR A 161 13.64 -30.78 0.86
N ASP A 162 13.13 -31.33 1.95
CA ASP A 162 13.93 -31.96 3.00
C ASP A 162 14.24 -33.44 2.70
N SER A 163 13.53 -34.05 1.74
CA SER A 163 13.48 -35.52 1.61
C SER A 163 14.16 -36.05 0.34
N ILE A 164 14.52 -35.21 -0.64
CA ILE A 164 15.17 -35.68 -1.88
C ILE A 164 16.54 -36.29 -1.58
N ASP A 165 16.77 -37.49 -2.11
CA ASP A 165 18.08 -38.14 -2.03
C ASP A 165 19.15 -37.35 -2.82
N HIS A 166 20.25 -36.99 -2.15
CA HIS A 166 21.33 -36.21 -2.76
C HIS A 166 22.10 -36.97 -3.84
N ALA A 167 22.15 -38.31 -3.78
CA ALA A 167 22.79 -39.11 -4.81
C ALA A 167 21.94 -39.10 -6.09
N TYR A 168 20.63 -39.27 -5.97
CA TYR A 168 19.68 -39.10 -7.07
C TYR A 168 19.75 -37.68 -7.65
N LEU A 169 19.70 -36.63 -6.81
CA LEU A 169 19.83 -35.24 -7.27
C LEU A 169 21.14 -35.04 -8.07
N THR A 170 22.26 -35.56 -7.57
CA THR A 170 23.55 -35.43 -8.25
C THR A 170 23.52 -36.15 -9.61
N GLN A 171 22.98 -37.37 -9.66
CA GLN A 171 22.85 -38.15 -10.88
C GLN A 171 21.92 -37.47 -11.91
N CYS A 172 20.79 -36.91 -11.47
CA CYS A 172 19.90 -36.13 -12.32
C CYS A 172 20.65 -34.97 -12.96
N ILE A 173 21.39 -34.18 -12.16
CA ILE A 173 22.12 -33.02 -12.66
C ILE A 173 23.24 -33.40 -13.62
N GLU A 174 23.95 -34.51 -13.37
CA GLU A 174 24.95 -35.05 -14.30
C GLU A 174 24.34 -35.42 -15.65
N ASN A 175 23.16 -36.07 -15.65
CA ASN A 175 22.46 -36.48 -16.87
C ASN A 175 21.89 -35.30 -17.68
N LEU A 176 21.76 -34.11 -17.08
CA LEU A 176 21.35 -32.91 -17.82
C LEU A 176 22.43 -32.41 -18.78
N ASN A 177 23.68 -32.87 -18.69
CA ASN A 177 24.79 -32.40 -19.52
C ASN A 177 24.86 -30.85 -19.56
N LEU A 178 24.82 -30.21 -18.39
CA LEU A 178 25.03 -28.76 -18.27
C LEU A 178 26.52 -28.44 -18.46
N PRO A 179 26.89 -27.18 -18.78
CA PRO A 179 28.29 -26.76 -18.82
C PRO A 179 29.07 -27.18 -17.57
N ASP A 180 30.30 -27.67 -17.75
CA ASP A 180 31.11 -28.29 -16.68
C ASP A 180 31.25 -27.41 -15.43
N TRP A 181 31.42 -26.11 -15.63
CA TRP A 181 31.54 -25.17 -14.52
C TRP A 181 30.26 -25.09 -13.67
N ILE A 182 29.07 -25.23 -14.29
CA ILE A 182 27.77 -25.29 -13.60
C ILE A 182 27.65 -26.58 -12.83
N LEU A 183 27.94 -27.72 -13.47
CA LEU A 183 27.90 -29.03 -12.81
C LEU A 183 28.83 -29.05 -11.60
N LYS A 184 30.06 -28.57 -11.77
CA LYS A 184 31.04 -28.46 -10.68
C LYS A 184 30.55 -27.54 -9.58
N PHE A 185 29.96 -26.39 -9.91
CA PHE A 185 29.39 -25.48 -8.92
C PHE A 185 28.26 -26.14 -8.12
N ILE A 186 27.29 -26.77 -8.80
CA ILE A 186 26.13 -27.43 -8.18
C ILE A 186 26.58 -28.58 -7.26
N LYS A 187 27.52 -29.42 -7.71
CA LYS A 187 28.07 -30.50 -6.86
C LYS A 187 28.77 -29.95 -5.62
N VAL A 188 29.55 -28.88 -5.76
CA VAL A 188 30.24 -28.25 -4.62
C VAL A 188 29.23 -27.72 -3.61
N ILE A 189 28.15 -27.05 -4.03
CA ILE A 189 27.14 -26.56 -3.08
C ILE A 189 26.37 -27.70 -2.40
N ILE A 190 25.94 -28.74 -3.14
CA ILE A 190 25.24 -29.89 -2.58
C ILE A 190 26.12 -30.59 -1.53
N SER A 191 27.41 -30.75 -1.82
CA SER A 191 28.37 -31.34 -0.87
C SER A 191 28.53 -30.54 0.43
N LYS A 192 28.24 -29.23 0.39
CA LYS A 192 28.29 -28.31 1.53
C LYS A 192 26.97 -28.22 2.28
N TRP A 193 25.88 -28.78 1.77
CA TRP A 193 24.58 -28.86 2.46
C TRP A 193 24.56 -29.90 3.58
N LYS A 194 25.72 -30.35 4.06
CA LYS A 194 25.89 -31.28 5.19
C LYS A 194 25.58 -30.58 6.52
N ILE A 195 24.30 -30.35 6.80
CA ILE A 195 23.80 -29.94 8.12
C ILE A 195 22.82 -31.02 8.57
N ASP A 196 23.32 -32.06 9.27
CA ASP A 196 22.64 -33.20 9.93
C ASP A 196 21.53 -33.97 9.16
N ILE A 197 21.09 -33.47 8.02
CA ILE A 197 19.93 -33.92 7.26
C ILE A 197 20.23 -33.49 5.82
N SER A 198 20.31 -34.46 4.90
CA SER A 198 20.60 -34.26 3.48
C SER A 198 19.47 -33.52 2.77
N ARG A 199 19.39 -32.20 2.97
CA ARG A 199 18.26 -31.36 2.55
C ARG A 199 18.64 -30.37 1.47
N ILE A 200 17.71 -30.11 0.56
CA ILE A 200 17.77 -28.94 -0.31
C ILE A 200 17.53 -27.67 0.54
N LEU A 201 18.35 -26.64 0.34
CA LEU A 201 18.25 -25.43 1.17
C LEU A 201 16.98 -24.63 0.89
N GLN A 202 16.06 -24.59 1.86
CA GLN A 202 14.87 -23.77 1.76
C GLN A 202 15.20 -22.29 1.95
N GLY A 203 14.98 -21.49 0.89
CA GLY A 203 15.32 -20.06 0.84
C GLY A 203 16.45 -19.74 -0.14
N ASP A 204 17.12 -20.75 -0.72
CA ASP A 204 18.08 -20.56 -1.81
C ASP A 204 17.35 -20.37 -3.15
N SER A 205 17.89 -19.53 -4.03
CA SER A 205 17.27 -19.24 -5.32
C SER A 205 17.38 -20.41 -6.31
N LEU A 206 18.38 -21.28 -6.13
CA LEU A 206 18.62 -22.42 -7.02
C LEU A 206 17.76 -23.63 -6.66
N SER A 207 17.44 -23.80 -5.38
CA SER A 207 16.69 -24.94 -4.85
C SER A 207 15.38 -25.26 -5.58
N PRO A 208 14.49 -24.30 -5.89
CA PRO A 208 13.24 -24.62 -6.61
C PRO A 208 13.48 -25.17 -8.01
N LEU A 209 14.49 -24.66 -8.72
CA LEU A 209 14.83 -25.13 -10.07
C LEU A 209 15.39 -26.56 -10.05
N LEU A 210 16.26 -26.85 -9.08
CA LEU A 210 16.79 -28.21 -8.90
C LEU A 210 15.68 -29.20 -8.57
N PHE A 211 14.74 -28.81 -7.71
CA PHE A 211 13.60 -29.64 -7.34
C PHE A 211 12.75 -30.01 -8.57
N VAL A 212 12.34 -29.03 -9.38
CA VAL A 212 11.51 -29.32 -10.56
C VAL A 212 12.25 -30.16 -11.62
N LEU A 213 13.57 -30.00 -11.75
CA LEU A 213 14.39 -30.84 -12.63
C LEU A 213 14.48 -32.29 -12.13
N CYS A 214 14.45 -32.52 -10.81
CA CYS A 214 14.41 -33.86 -10.24
C CYS A 214 13.08 -34.57 -10.45
N MET A 215 11.99 -33.80 -10.53
CA MET A 215 10.63 -34.31 -10.78
C MET A 215 10.34 -34.52 -12.27
N ASP A 216 11.10 -33.88 -13.18
CA ASP A 216 10.87 -33.94 -14.62
C ASP A 216 10.88 -35.36 -15.23
N PRO A 217 11.75 -36.31 -14.80
CA PRO A 217 11.72 -37.68 -15.31
C PRO A 217 10.36 -38.38 -15.15
N LEU A 218 9.65 -38.14 -14.04
CA LEU A 218 8.28 -38.64 -13.86
C LEU A 218 7.35 -38.05 -14.91
N SER A 219 7.41 -36.74 -15.13
CA SER A 219 6.57 -36.07 -16.12
C SER A 219 6.77 -36.64 -17.53
N ARG A 220 8.02 -36.90 -17.93
CA ARG A 220 8.35 -37.53 -19.22
C ARG A 220 7.83 -38.96 -19.30
N LYS A 221 8.04 -39.77 -18.26
CA LYS A 221 7.56 -41.15 -18.20
C LYS A 221 6.03 -41.23 -18.30
N LEU A 222 5.32 -40.35 -17.59
CA LEU A 222 3.86 -40.26 -17.66
C LEU A 222 3.39 -39.88 -19.07
N ASN A 223 4.05 -38.91 -19.70
CA ASN A 223 3.71 -38.45 -21.05
C ASN A 223 3.96 -39.49 -22.14
N GLU A 224 4.95 -40.37 -21.97
CA GLU A 224 5.30 -41.43 -22.92
C GLU A 224 4.40 -42.66 -22.78
N LYS A 225 4.14 -43.08 -21.54
CA LYS A 225 3.51 -44.38 -21.26
C LYS A 225 1.97 -44.35 -21.26
N TYR A 226 1.36 -43.21 -20.90
CA TYR A 226 -0.09 -43.15 -20.65
C TYR A 226 -0.83 -42.25 -21.61
N THR A 227 -2.12 -42.57 -21.83
CA THR A 227 -2.99 -41.78 -22.70
C THR A 227 -3.22 -40.38 -22.15
N LYS A 228 -3.45 -39.41 -23.04
CA LYS A 228 -3.66 -38.00 -22.69
C LYS A 228 -5.11 -37.59 -22.89
N VAL A 229 -5.61 -36.73 -22.02
CA VAL A 229 -6.82 -35.96 -22.24
C VAL A 229 -6.51 -34.79 -23.16
N THR A 230 -7.44 -34.48 -24.06
CA THR A 230 -7.26 -33.48 -25.12
C THR A 230 -8.34 -32.42 -25.10
N VAL A 231 -7.98 -31.17 -25.40
CA VAL A 231 -8.91 -30.09 -25.78
C VAL A 231 -8.70 -29.81 -27.27
N GLN A 232 -9.72 -30.08 -28.09
CA GLN A 232 -9.68 -29.79 -29.52
C GLN A 232 -9.75 -28.28 -29.75
N THR A 233 -8.93 -27.69 -30.61
CA THR A 233 -9.02 -26.26 -30.97
C THR A 233 -9.07 -26.13 -32.49
N ASP A 234 -9.39 -24.94 -33.02
CA ASP A 234 -9.63 -24.75 -34.46
C ASP A 234 -8.39 -25.03 -35.34
N ALA A 235 -7.19 -24.96 -34.77
CA ALA A 235 -5.91 -25.15 -35.49
C ALA A 235 -5.08 -26.35 -34.98
N GLU A 236 -5.20 -26.73 -33.70
CA GLU A 236 -4.41 -27.79 -33.05
C GLU A 236 -5.19 -28.46 -31.90
N PHE A 237 -4.60 -29.43 -31.19
CA PHE A 237 -5.15 -29.93 -29.94
C PHE A 237 -4.12 -29.77 -28.81
N HIS A 238 -4.55 -29.28 -27.65
CA HIS A 238 -3.74 -29.38 -26.44
C HIS A 238 -3.97 -30.76 -25.81
N SER A 239 -2.91 -31.44 -25.38
CA SER A 239 -3.03 -32.75 -24.72
C SER A 239 -2.15 -32.84 -23.48
N THR A 240 -2.68 -33.43 -22.41
CA THR A 240 -1.96 -33.69 -21.17
C THR A 240 -2.59 -34.85 -20.42
N ASN A 241 -1.86 -35.48 -19.50
CA ASN A 241 -2.40 -36.45 -18.54
C ASN A 241 -2.09 -36.07 -17.09
N HIS A 242 -1.35 -35.00 -16.86
CA HIS A 242 -1.05 -34.52 -15.51
C HIS A 242 -0.74 -33.02 -15.50
N LEU A 243 -0.94 -32.42 -14.34
CA LEU A 243 -0.58 -31.04 -14.02
C LEU A 243 0.41 -31.08 -12.86
N LEU A 244 1.52 -30.36 -12.98
CA LEU A 244 2.57 -30.35 -11.95
C LEU A 244 2.94 -28.90 -11.60
N PHE A 245 2.89 -28.55 -10.32
CA PHE A 245 3.33 -27.24 -9.82
C PHE A 245 4.26 -27.41 -8.63
N ILE A 246 5.57 -27.33 -8.88
CA ILE A 246 6.60 -27.72 -7.90
C ILE A 246 6.38 -29.18 -7.49
N ASP A 247 5.82 -29.42 -6.31
CA ASP A 247 5.54 -30.71 -5.69
C ASP A 247 4.07 -31.15 -5.84
N ASP A 248 3.15 -30.22 -6.11
CA ASP A 248 1.73 -30.52 -6.30
C ASP A 248 1.51 -31.24 -7.63
N LEU A 249 1.22 -32.54 -7.59
CA LEU A 249 0.94 -33.38 -8.76
C LEU A 249 -0.55 -33.72 -8.84
N LYS A 250 -1.19 -33.41 -9.97
CA LYS A 250 -2.55 -33.83 -10.28
C LYS A 250 -2.55 -34.70 -11.52
N LEU A 251 -2.97 -35.96 -11.40
CA LEU A 251 -3.13 -36.92 -12.49
C LEU A 251 -4.56 -36.83 -13.05
N LEU A 252 -4.71 -37.01 -14.37
CA LEU A 252 -5.97 -36.91 -15.09
C LEU A 252 -6.11 -38.06 -16.10
N ALA A 253 -7.21 -38.80 -16.03
CA ALA A 253 -7.53 -39.88 -16.95
C ALA A 253 -9.02 -39.94 -17.31
N LYS A 254 -9.35 -40.64 -18.40
CA LYS A 254 -10.74 -40.89 -18.82
C LYS A 254 -11.36 -42.08 -18.08
N ASP A 255 -10.54 -43.04 -17.70
CA ASP A 255 -10.95 -44.29 -17.08
C ASP A 255 -10.11 -44.59 -15.82
N SER A 256 -10.72 -45.31 -14.88
CA SER A 256 -10.12 -45.66 -13.59
C SER A 256 -8.87 -46.54 -13.72
N SER A 257 -8.80 -47.38 -14.76
CA SER A 257 -7.67 -48.30 -14.93
C SER A 257 -6.38 -47.56 -15.30
N THR A 258 -6.48 -46.58 -16.20
CA THR A 258 -5.38 -45.69 -16.55
C THR A 258 -4.97 -44.84 -15.35
N LEU A 259 -5.93 -44.28 -14.60
CA LEU A 259 -5.63 -43.47 -13.41
C LEU A 259 -4.86 -44.28 -12.37
N SER A 260 -5.34 -45.48 -12.02
CA SER A 260 -4.69 -46.36 -11.05
C SER A 260 -3.26 -46.73 -11.48
N ALA A 261 -3.07 -47.05 -12.76
CA ALA A 261 -1.74 -47.36 -13.30
C ALA A 261 -0.78 -46.15 -13.29
N MET A 262 -1.28 -44.93 -13.46
CA MET A 262 -0.49 -43.70 -13.34
C MET A 262 -0.15 -43.37 -11.89
N THR A 263 -1.09 -43.56 -10.96
CA THR A 263 -0.88 -43.37 -9.52
C THR A 263 0.18 -44.33 -8.99
N GLY A 264 0.12 -45.62 -9.39
CA GLY A 264 1.14 -46.60 -9.05
C GLY A 264 2.54 -46.23 -9.55
N GLU A 265 2.65 -45.74 -10.78
CA GLU A 265 3.91 -45.26 -11.35
C GLU A 265 4.46 -44.03 -10.63
N ALA A 266 3.60 -43.08 -10.27
CA ALA A 266 3.99 -41.91 -9.48
C ALA A 266 4.48 -42.33 -8.09
N LYS A 267 3.80 -43.27 -7.43
CA LYS A 267 4.20 -43.80 -6.13
C LYS A 267 5.57 -44.48 -6.17
N GLU A 268 5.77 -45.40 -7.12
CA GLU A 268 7.07 -46.09 -7.30
C GLU A 268 8.20 -45.07 -7.55
N PHE A 269 7.96 -44.08 -8.41
CA PHE A 269 8.94 -43.04 -8.68
C PHE A 269 9.28 -42.21 -7.42
N LEU A 270 8.27 -41.77 -6.68
CA LEU A 270 8.46 -40.96 -5.47
C LEU A 270 9.28 -41.73 -4.42
N GLU A 271 8.98 -43.01 -4.23
CA GLU A 271 9.74 -43.90 -3.33
C GLU A 271 11.22 -44.01 -3.75
N VAL A 272 11.50 -44.14 -5.06
CA VAL A 272 12.88 -44.23 -5.60
C VAL A 272 13.69 -42.97 -5.33
N ILE A 273 13.07 -41.79 -5.39
CA ILE A 273 13.77 -40.51 -5.19
C ILE A 273 13.82 -40.05 -3.72
N GLY A 274 13.27 -40.86 -2.81
CA GLY A 274 13.26 -40.60 -1.37
C GLY A 274 12.09 -39.74 -0.88
N LEU A 275 11.07 -39.51 -1.71
CA LEU A 275 9.87 -38.76 -1.33
C LEU A 275 8.75 -39.68 -0.82
N GLU A 276 8.10 -39.26 0.27
CA GLU A 276 6.97 -39.97 0.86
C GLU A 276 5.65 -39.24 0.54
N ILE A 277 4.65 -39.98 0.05
CA ILE A 277 3.31 -39.44 -0.19
C ILE A 277 2.63 -39.07 1.13
N ASN A 278 1.95 -37.93 1.14
CA ASN A 278 1.19 -37.45 2.27
C ASN A 278 -0.31 -37.78 2.12
N ARG A 279 -0.71 -39.00 2.47
CA ARG A 279 -2.09 -39.48 2.32
C ARG A 279 -3.17 -38.56 2.92
N GLU A 280 -2.87 -37.85 4.01
CA GLU A 280 -3.82 -36.91 4.64
C GLU A 280 -4.07 -35.65 3.81
N LYS A 281 -3.13 -35.30 2.92
CA LYS A 281 -3.24 -34.16 2.00
C LYS A 281 -3.38 -34.56 0.55
N SER A 282 -3.26 -35.84 0.23
CA SER A 282 -3.57 -36.40 -1.08
C SER A 282 -5.04 -36.82 -1.15
N ALA A 283 -5.63 -36.70 -2.34
CA ALA A 283 -7.04 -37.01 -2.56
C ALA A 283 -7.27 -37.68 -3.91
N THR A 284 -8.41 -38.35 -4.08
CA THR A 284 -8.83 -38.90 -5.38
C THR A 284 -10.34 -38.80 -5.54
N ASN A 285 -10.84 -38.66 -6.76
CA ASN A 285 -12.28 -38.68 -7.05
C ASN A 285 -12.78 -40.05 -7.54
N ASP A 286 -11.93 -41.08 -7.48
CA ASP A 286 -12.24 -42.42 -7.96
C ASP A 286 -11.77 -43.48 -6.95
N THR A 287 -12.58 -44.52 -6.75
CA THR A 287 -12.30 -45.57 -5.76
C THR A 287 -11.05 -46.39 -6.07
N CYS A 288 -10.52 -46.33 -7.30
CA CYS A 288 -9.34 -47.09 -7.70
C CYS A 288 -8.02 -46.68 -7.03
N CYS A 289 -7.99 -45.55 -6.29
CA CYS A 289 -6.79 -45.03 -5.63
C CYS A 289 -7.00 -44.75 -4.11
N GLU A 290 -8.06 -45.27 -3.49
CA GLU A 290 -8.41 -45.01 -2.07
C GLU A 290 -7.35 -45.52 -1.07
N ASP A 291 -6.55 -46.50 -1.48
CA ASP A 291 -5.43 -47.05 -0.74
C ASP A 291 -4.26 -46.06 -0.62
N THR A 292 -4.07 -45.18 -1.60
CA THR A 292 -3.00 -44.18 -1.62
C THR A 292 -3.49 -42.80 -1.18
N ASP A 293 -4.75 -42.48 -1.45
CA ASP A 293 -5.30 -41.12 -1.32
C ASP A 293 -6.67 -41.11 -0.65
N THR A 294 -7.07 -39.95 -0.10
CA THR A 294 -8.39 -39.81 0.52
C THR A 294 -9.47 -39.66 -0.56
N LEU A 295 -10.48 -40.55 -0.57
CA LEU A 295 -11.58 -40.49 -1.53
C LEU A 295 -12.48 -39.28 -1.28
N LEU A 296 -12.73 -38.49 -2.33
CA LEU A 296 -13.67 -37.38 -2.34
C LEU A 296 -15.08 -37.88 -2.68
N GLU A 297 -15.84 -38.31 -1.66
CA GLU A 297 -17.24 -38.69 -1.82
C GLU A 297 -18.21 -37.51 -1.69
N GLY A 298 -19.27 -37.50 -2.52
CA GLY A 298 -20.44 -36.62 -2.37
C GLY A 298 -20.12 -35.11 -2.44
N VAL A 299 -20.28 -34.41 -1.32
CA VAL A 299 -20.10 -32.94 -1.18
C VAL A 299 -18.68 -32.58 -0.70
N SER A 300 -17.78 -33.56 -0.60
CA SER A 300 -16.39 -33.30 -0.22
C SER A 300 -15.68 -32.43 -1.25
N VAL A 301 -14.76 -31.62 -0.73
CA VAL A 301 -13.99 -30.65 -1.50
C VAL A 301 -12.51 -30.77 -1.17
N TYR A 302 -11.67 -30.39 -2.13
CA TYR A 302 -10.22 -30.45 -2.01
C TYR A 302 -9.60 -29.08 -2.30
N LYS A 303 -8.58 -28.69 -1.53
CA LYS A 303 -7.89 -27.42 -1.72
C LYS A 303 -6.65 -27.63 -2.59
N TYR A 304 -6.77 -27.33 -3.88
CA TYR A 304 -5.69 -27.44 -4.85
C TYR A 304 -5.17 -26.05 -5.26
N LEU A 305 -3.86 -25.81 -5.12
CA LEU A 305 -3.21 -24.52 -5.43
C LEU A 305 -3.91 -23.31 -4.80
N GLY A 306 -4.43 -23.48 -3.58
CA GLY A 306 -5.14 -22.43 -2.85
C GLY A 306 -6.64 -22.31 -3.14
N ILE A 307 -7.17 -23.05 -4.13
CA ILE A 307 -8.57 -23.01 -4.57
C ILE A 307 -9.30 -24.26 -4.11
N ILE A 308 -10.49 -24.10 -3.53
CA ILE A 308 -11.31 -25.23 -3.11
C ILE A 308 -12.15 -25.69 -4.30
N GLU A 309 -11.82 -26.88 -4.83
CA GLU A 309 -12.53 -27.56 -5.90
C GLU A 309 -13.32 -28.77 -5.39
N ASP A 310 -14.44 -29.09 -6.03
CA ASP A 310 -15.20 -30.31 -5.76
C ASP A 310 -14.58 -31.54 -6.47
N SER A 311 -15.19 -32.72 -6.29
CA SER A 311 -14.76 -33.96 -6.95
C SER A 311 -14.75 -33.89 -8.49
N ARG A 312 -15.39 -32.88 -9.08
CA ARG A 312 -15.44 -32.62 -10.53
C ARG A 312 -14.34 -31.66 -11.00
N GLY A 313 -13.48 -31.20 -10.09
CA GLY A 313 -12.43 -30.22 -10.39
C GLY A 313 -12.96 -28.81 -10.64
N ILE A 314 -14.15 -28.48 -10.13
CA ILE A 314 -14.79 -27.18 -10.31
C ILE A 314 -14.60 -26.34 -9.04
N PRO A 315 -14.06 -25.10 -9.13
CA PRO A 315 -14.03 -24.19 -8.01
C PRO A 315 -15.44 -23.93 -7.45
N THR A 316 -15.61 -24.15 -6.14
CA THR A 316 -16.93 -24.05 -5.50
C THR A 316 -17.31 -22.61 -5.17
N ARG A 317 -18.60 -22.24 -5.31
CA ARG A 317 -19.07 -20.89 -4.95
C ARG A 317 -18.87 -20.59 -3.46
N SER A 318 -19.01 -21.60 -2.61
CA SER A 318 -18.71 -21.51 -1.16
C SER A 318 -17.28 -21.07 -0.88
N SER A 319 -16.31 -21.51 -1.69
CA SER A 319 -14.92 -21.04 -1.58
C SER A 319 -14.79 -19.54 -1.76
N PHE A 320 -15.54 -18.95 -2.70
CA PHE A 320 -15.53 -17.51 -2.91
C PHE A 320 -16.20 -16.77 -1.75
N GLU A 321 -17.27 -17.33 -1.18
CA GLU A 321 -17.94 -16.78 0.00
C GLU A 321 -17.02 -16.78 1.24
N GLU A 322 -16.16 -17.78 1.39
CA GLU A 322 -15.11 -17.82 2.41
C GLU A 322 -14.06 -16.71 2.19
N VAL A 323 -13.61 -16.52 0.95
CA VAL A 323 -12.67 -15.43 0.60
C VAL A 323 -13.30 -14.07 0.88
N GLN A 324 -14.57 -13.88 0.51
CA GLN A 324 -15.34 -12.67 0.81
C GLN A 324 -15.42 -12.43 2.32
N SER A 325 -15.76 -13.46 3.10
CA SER A 325 -15.83 -13.37 4.56
C SER A 325 -14.48 -13.03 5.18
N ALA A 326 -13.40 -13.63 4.68
CA ALA A 326 -12.04 -13.34 5.11
C ALA A 326 -11.60 -11.91 4.76
N LEU A 327 -11.97 -11.39 3.58
CA LEU A 327 -11.72 -10.01 3.18
C LEU A 327 -12.42 -9.04 4.12
N ILE A 328 -13.72 -9.24 4.36
CA ILE A 328 -14.51 -8.39 5.27
C ILE A 328 -13.95 -8.44 6.69
N SER A 329 -13.59 -9.63 7.17
CA SER A 329 -12.92 -9.80 8.47
C SER A 329 -11.59 -9.05 8.55
N ARG A 330 -10.78 -9.04 7.48
CA ARG A 330 -9.54 -8.23 7.42
C ARG A 330 -9.85 -6.74 7.51
N VAL A 331 -10.86 -6.24 6.80
CA VAL A 331 -11.27 -4.84 6.89
C VAL A 331 -11.72 -4.48 8.30
N GLU A 332 -12.54 -5.34 8.95
CA GLU A 332 -12.98 -5.12 10.33
C GLU A 332 -11.83 -5.10 11.33
N ARG A 333 -10.85 -6.01 11.21
CA ARG A 333 -9.67 -6.02 12.09
C ARG A 333 -8.82 -4.75 11.93
N LEU A 334 -8.69 -4.21 10.73
CA LEU A 334 -7.92 -2.98 10.50
C LEU A 334 -8.48 -1.78 11.27
N PHE A 335 -9.77 -1.76 11.63
CA PHE A 335 -10.34 -0.68 12.44
C PHE A 335 -9.99 -0.74 13.93
N HIS A 336 -9.44 -1.85 14.41
CA HIS A 336 -8.90 -1.97 15.77
C HIS A 336 -7.46 -1.43 15.86
N THR A 337 -6.85 -1.11 14.71
CA THR A 337 -5.52 -0.50 14.67
C THR A 337 -5.58 1.01 14.90
N ARG A 338 -4.45 1.61 15.26
CA ARG A 338 -4.30 3.07 15.44
C ARG A 338 -3.84 3.79 14.17
N LEU A 339 -4.08 3.20 13.00
CA LEU A 339 -3.66 3.79 11.73
C LEU A 339 -4.40 5.11 11.44
N ASN A 340 -3.65 6.09 10.94
CA ASN A 340 -4.27 7.27 10.34
C ASN A 340 -5.00 6.90 9.04
N ALA A 341 -5.84 7.80 8.54
CA ALA A 341 -6.73 7.54 7.41
C ALA A 341 -5.98 7.05 6.17
N LYS A 342 -4.91 7.75 5.78
CA LYS A 342 -4.07 7.35 4.64
C LYS A 342 -3.55 5.92 4.77
N ASN A 343 -2.96 5.58 5.92
CA ASN A 343 -2.38 4.27 6.14
C ASN A 343 -3.46 3.19 6.26
N LEU A 344 -4.63 3.52 6.80
CA LEU A 344 -5.77 2.61 6.85
C LEU A 344 -6.27 2.23 5.46
N PHE A 345 -6.50 3.20 4.57
CA PHE A 345 -6.93 2.90 3.19
C PHE A 345 -5.85 2.17 2.41
N SER A 346 -4.57 2.52 2.62
CA SER A 346 -3.44 1.76 2.06
C SER A 346 -3.44 0.31 2.54
N ALA A 347 -3.67 0.07 3.84
CA ALA A 347 -3.76 -1.26 4.41
C ALA A 347 -4.98 -2.03 3.86
N ILE A 348 -6.15 -1.39 3.72
CA ILE A 348 -7.32 -2.03 3.10
C ILE A 348 -6.98 -2.47 1.67
N ASN A 349 -6.37 -1.60 0.86
CA ASN A 349 -6.03 -1.91 -0.53
C ASN A 349 -4.98 -3.01 -0.68
N GLN A 350 -3.96 -3.01 0.19
CA GLN A 350 -2.79 -3.90 0.09
C GLN A 350 -2.94 -5.22 0.86
N HIS A 351 -3.73 -5.24 1.95
CA HIS A 351 -3.90 -6.43 2.80
C HIS A 351 -5.28 -7.07 2.67
N ALA A 352 -6.37 -6.30 2.61
CA ALA A 352 -7.71 -6.85 2.54
C ALA A 352 -8.13 -7.11 1.09
N ILE A 353 -8.20 -6.08 0.26
CA ILE A 353 -8.65 -6.17 -1.14
C ILE A 353 -7.71 -7.06 -1.97
N SER A 354 -6.41 -7.11 -1.66
CA SER A 354 -5.47 -7.97 -2.40
C SER A 354 -5.74 -9.47 -2.24
N LEU A 355 -6.56 -9.88 -1.26
CA LEU A 355 -6.89 -11.29 -1.00
C LEU A 355 -7.55 -11.95 -2.22
N ILE A 356 -8.46 -11.24 -2.88
CA ILE A 356 -9.22 -11.76 -4.04
C ILE A 356 -8.41 -11.79 -5.34
N ASN A 357 -7.19 -11.23 -5.36
CA ASN A 357 -6.40 -11.06 -6.59
C ASN A 357 -6.11 -12.38 -7.31
N TYR A 358 -5.86 -13.44 -6.54
CA TYR A 358 -5.59 -14.76 -7.09
C TYR A 358 -6.86 -15.38 -7.68
N ASP A 359 -8.00 -15.19 -7.00
CA ASP A 359 -9.31 -15.74 -7.33
C ASP A 359 -9.92 -15.11 -8.60
N ILE A 360 -9.62 -13.84 -8.87
CA ILE A 360 -10.05 -13.13 -10.07
C ILE A 360 -9.53 -13.85 -11.33
N GLY A 361 -10.48 -14.25 -12.18
CA GLY A 361 -10.25 -14.99 -13.42
C GLY A 361 -10.40 -16.50 -13.27
N VAL A 362 -10.18 -17.06 -12.08
CA VAL A 362 -10.35 -18.50 -11.85
C VAL A 362 -11.80 -18.84 -11.50
N PHE A 363 -12.40 -18.07 -10.59
CA PHE A 363 -13.83 -18.20 -10.31
C PHE A 363 -14.66 -17.56 -11.42
N ARG A 364 -15.83 -18.14 -11.67
CA ARG A 364 -16.84 -17.62 -12.61
C ARG A 364 -17.63 -16.49 -11.92
N LEU A 365 -16.99 -15.34 -11.79
CA LEU A 365 -17.56 -14.15 -11.16
C LEU A 365 -18.04 -13.16 -12.23
N GLU A 366 -19.20 -12.57 -11.96
CA GLU A 366 -19.75 -11.50 -12.80
C GLU A 366 -19.49 -10.13 -12.15
N PRO A 367 -19.57 -9.02 -12.91
CA PRO A 367 -19.42 -7.65 -12.38
C PRO A 367 -20.29 -7.38 -11.14
N ALA A 368 -21.50 -7.95 -11.10
CA ALA A 368 -22.42 -7.85 -9.97
C ALA A 368 -21.86 -8.47 -8.68
N ASP A 369 -21.05 -9.52 -8.75
CA ASP A 369 -20.43 -10.14 -7.58
C ASP A 369 -19.33 -9.23 -7.00
N PHE A 370 -18.55 -8.57 -7.87
CA PHE A 370 -17.55 -7.59 -7.41
C PHE A 370 -18.21 -6.32 -6.84
N SER A 371 -19.31 -5.86 -7.44
CA SER A 371 -20.07 -4.72 -6.94
C SER A 371 -20.65 -4.98 -5.53
N LYS A 372 -21.11 -6.21 -5.26
CA LYS A 372 -21.52 -6.63 -3.91
C LYS A 372 -20.38 -6.59 -2.90
N LEU A 373 -19.15 -6.92 -3.31
CA LEU A 373 -17.97 -6.77 -2.44
C LEU A 373 -17.68 -5.30 -2.12
N ASP A 374 -17.77 -4.41 -3.12
CA ASP A 374 -17.63 -2.98 -2.91
C ASP A 374 -18.67 -2.45 -1.92
N ASP A 375 -19.92 -2.89 -2.04
CA ASP A 375 -21.00 -2.55 -1.12
C ASP A 375 -20.76 -3.09 0.29
N ALA A 376 -20.29 -4.33 0.41
CA ALA A 376 -19.95 -4.93 1.69
C ALA A 376 -18.83 -4.17 2.40
N VAL A 377 -17.73 -3.85 1.71
CA VAL A 377 -16.63 -3.03 2.25
C VAL A 377 -17.14 -1.66 2.67
N ARG A 378 -17.96 -1.00 1.85
CA ARG A 378 -18.56 0.31 2.18
C ARG A 378 -19.47 0.22 3.39
N ALA A 379 -20.25 -0.85 3.53
CA ALA A 379 -21.10 -1.08 4.69
C ALA A 379 -20.28 -1.17 5.98
N VAL A 380 -19.10 -1.82 5.95
CA VAL A 380 -18.21 -1.86 7.11
C VAL A 380 -17.63 -0.48 7.42
N LEU A 381 -17.26 0.30 6.40
CA LEU A 381 -16.77 1.68 6.58
C LEU A 381 -17.84 2.60 7.19
N VAL A 382 -19.10 2.44 6.78
CA VAL A 382 -20.24 3.14 7.34
C VAL A 382 -20.50 2.72 8.78
N LYS A 383 -20.55 1.42 9.07
CA LYS A 383 -20.70 0.87 10.43
C LYS A 383 -19.67 1.47 11.40
N ASN A 384 -18.44 1.68 10.95
CA ASN A 384 -17.35 2.21 11.77
C ASN A 384 -17.19 3.74 11.74
N LYS A 385 -18.11 4.47 11.09
CA LYS A 385 -18.10 5.94 10.94
C LYS A 385 -16.88 6.48 10.18
N ILE A 386 -16.30 5.64 9.32
CA ILE A 386 -15.16 6.00 8.47
C ILE A 386 -15.65 6.50 7.11
N HIS A 387 -16.89 6.19 6.75
CA HIS A 387 -17.62 6.86 5.68
C HIS A 387 -19.00 7.25 6.22
N LEU A 388 -19.50 8.42 5.85
CA LEU A 388 -20.82 8.89 6.25
C LEU A 388 -21.79 8.59 5.11
N ARG A 389 -22.98 8.03 5.42
CA ARG A 389 -23.97 7.65 4.39
C ARG A 389 -24.34 8.79 3.44
N PRO A 390 -24.53 10.04 3.91
CA PRO A 390 -24.83 11.16 3.03
C PRO A 390 -23.60 11.72 2.29
N GLY A 391 -22.40 11.20 2.56
CA GLY A 391 -21.16 11.64 1.89
C GLY A 391 -21.05 11.10 0.46
N CYS A 392 -20.18 11.73 -0.35
CA CYS A 392 -19.98 11.31 -1.73
C CYS A 392 -19.27 9.94 -1.78
N LYS A 393 -19.96 8.93 -2.34
CA LYS A 393 -19.40 7.58 -2.50
C LYS A 393 -18.28 7.55 -3.55
N GLU A 394 -18.40 8.35 -4.61
CA GLU A 394 -17.42 8.42 -5.71
C GLU A 394 -16.07 8.94 -5.19
N ARG A 395 -16.10 9.93 -4.30
CA ARG A 395 -14.91 10.48 -3.63
C ARG A 395 -14.12 9.45 -2.83
N LEU A 396 -14.77 8.40 -2.34
CA LEU A 396 -14.08 7.31 -1.62
C LEU A 396 -13.04 6.63 -2.52
N TYR A 397 -13.38 6.48 -3.81
CA TYR A 397 -12.60 5.74 -4.80
C TYR A 397 -11.62 6.61 -5.60
N LEU A 398 -11.83 7.93 -5.62
CA LEU A 398 -10.91 8.85 -6.28
C LEU A 398 -9.49 8.80 -5.66
N PRO A 399 -8.44 9.07 -6.47
CA PRO A 399 -7.09 9.20 -5.97
C PRO A 399 -6.97 10.28 -4.89
N ARG A 400 -6.10 10.06 -3.90
CA ARG A 400 -5.82 11.08 -2.86
C ARG A 400 -5.20 12.36 -3.40
N THR A 401 -4.61 12.33 -4.59
CA THR A 401 -4.12 13.52 -5.33
C THR A 401 -5.26 14.38 -5.86
N GLU A 402 -6.41 13.77 -6.10
CA GLU A 402 -7.57 14.33 -6.79
C GLU A 402 -8.75 14.46 -5.81
N LEU A 403 -8.46 14.95 -4.59
CA LEU A 403 -9.41 15.12 -3.48
C LEU A 403 -10.10 13.84 -2.98
N GLY A 404 -9.75 12.67 -3.52
CA GLY A 404 -10.31 11.40 -3.12
C GLY A 404 -9.69 10.81 -1.85
N ARG A 405 -10.22 9.65 -1.42
CA ARG A 405 -9.74 8.94 -0.22
C ARG A 405 -8.89 7.72 -0.55
N GLY A 406 -8.79 7.36 -1.82
CA GLY A 406 -7.88 6.35 -2.34
C GLY A 406 -8.25 4.92 -1.98
N LEU A 407 -9.52 4.60 -1.72
CA LEU A 407 -9.97 3.21 -1.64
C LEU A 407 -10.02 2.62 -3.05
N HIS A 408 -9.47 1.43 -3.27
CA HIS A 408 -9.64 0.77 -4.56
C HIS A 408 -11.05 0.21 -4.70
N ARG A 409 -11.71 0.47 -5.82
CA ARG A 409 -12.98 -0.16 -6.18
C ARG A 409 -12.70 -1.59 -6.67
N VAL A 410 -13.30 -2.58 -6.03
CA VAL A 410 -13.06 -4.01 -6.26
C VAL A 410 -13.48 -4.41 -7.66
N GLU A 411 -14.66 -3.99 -8.11
CA GLU A 411 -15.16 -4.20 -9.48
C GLU A 411 -14.14 -3.74 -10.52
N LEU A 412 -13.72 -2.49 -10.39
CA LEU A 412 -12.78 -1.82 -11.29
C LEU A 412 -11.45 -2.55 -11.41
N ARG A 413 -10.87 -2.86 -10.24
CA ARG A 413 -9.59 -3.52 -10.13
C ARG A 413 -9.66 -4.92 -10.73
N SER A 414 -10.78 -5.61 -10.55
CA SER A 414 -11.00 -6.95 -11.07
C SER A 414 -11.09 -6.95 -12.60
N GLU A 415 -11.82 -6.00 -13.19
CA GLU A 415 -11.89 -5.83 -14.65
C GLU A 415 -10.50 -5.58 -15.26
N HIS A 416 -9.70 -4.70 -14.66
CA HIS A 416 -8.33 -4.44 -15.11
C HIS A 416 -7.46 -5.71 -15.05
N MET A 417 -7.55 -6.47 -13.96
CA MET A 417 -6.82 -7.72 -13.81
C MET A 417 -7.24 -8.80 -14.82
N LEU A 418 -8.53 -8.87 -15.15
CA LEU A 418 -9.06 -9.77 -16.19
C LEU A 418 -8.55 -9.38 -17.58
N LEU A 419 -8.53 -8.08 -17.90
CA LEU A 419 -7.98 -7.59 -19.16
C LEU A 419 -6.48 -7.93 -19.29
N GLN A 420 -5.69 -7.68 -18.25
CA GLN A 420 -4.28 -8.06 -18.21
C GLN A 420 -4.06 -9.57 -18.38
N LEU A 421 -4.93 -10.39 -17.76
CA LEU A 421 -4.88 -11.84 -17.89
C LEU A 421 -5.21 -12.27 -19.33
N LEU A 422 -6.27 -11.71 -19.93
CA LEU A 422 -6.65 -12.01 -21.31
C LEU A 422 -5.53 -11.62 -22.29
N ASP A 423 -4.99 -10.41 -22.17
CA ASP A 423 -3.88 -9.94 -23.00
C ASP A 423 -2.64 -10.84 -22.86
N CYS A 424 -2.37 -11.34 -21.65
CA CYS A 424 -1.28 -12.28 -21.41
C CYS A 424 -1.50 -13.63 -22.11
N LEU A 425 -2.72 -14.17 -22.08
CA LEU A 425 -3.08 -15.41 -22.75
C LEU A 425 -3.00 -15.26 -24.28
N GLU A 426 -3.49 -14.15 -24.82
CA GLU A 426 -3.52 -13.90 -26.26
C GLU A 426 -2.14 -13.63 -26.87
N LYS A 427 -1.28 -12.85 -26.21
CA LYS A 427 0.05 -12.47 -26.73
C LYS A 427 0.97 -13.64 -27.06
N SER A 428 0.70 -14.81 -26.49
CA SER A 428 1.51 -16.02 -26.66
C SER A 428 0.68 -17.19 -27.14
N LYS A 429 -0.54 -16.96 -27.66
CA LYS A 429 -1.42 -18.05 -28.11
C LYS A 429 -0.77 -18.86 -29.23
N GLU A 430 0.06 -18.24 -30.06
CA GLU A 430 0.78 -18.89 -31.15
C GLU A 430 1.89 -19.84 -30.68
N ILE A 431 2.36 -19.69 -29.44
CA ILE A 431 3.51 -20.43 -28.90
C ILE A 431 3.07 -21.42 -27.80
N SER A 432 1.84 -21.30 -27.28
CA SER A 432 1.36 -22.10 -26.15
C SER A 432 -0.01 -22.72 -26.41
N THR A 433 -0.02 -24.01 -26.75
CA THR A 433 -1.25 -24.81 -26.95
C THR A 433 -2.16 -24.78 -25.72
N ARG A 434 -1.59 -24.75 -24.51
CA ARG A 434 -2.33 -24.57 -23.24
C ARG A 434 -3.15 -23.29 -23.24
N ARG A 435 -2.54 -22.16 -23.59
CA ARG A 435 -3.23 -20.85 -23.57
C ARG A 435 -4.32 -20.80 -24.63
N VAL A 436 -4.14 -21.45 -25.79
CA VAL A 436 -5.19 -21.64 -26.81
C VAL A 436 -6.36 -22.44 -26.24
N ALA A 437 -6.09 -23.56 -25.56
CA ALA A 437 -7.14 -24.39 -24.96
C ALA A 437 -7.95 -23.63 -23.89
N ILE A 438 -7.28 -22.85 -23.04
CA ILE A 438 -7.94 -21.96 -22.07
C ILE A 438 -8.83 -20.96 -22.82
N LEU A 439 -8.28 -20.21 -23.79
CA LEU A 439 -9.01 -19.19 -24.54
C LEU A 439 -10.23 -19.77 -25.26
N LYS A 440 -10.13 -20.96 -25.85
CA LYS A 440 -11.28 -21.66 -26.47
C LYS A 440 -12.41 -21.82 -25.46
N VAL A 441 -12.14 -22.45 -24.31
CA VAL A 441 -13.18 -22.73 -23.32
C VAL A 441 -13.77 -21.42 -22.76
N GLU A 442 -12.94 -20.41 -22.52
CA GLU A 442 -13.43 -19.09 -22.09
C GLU A 442 -14.39 -18.47 -23.14
N ASN A 443 -13.99 -18.48 -24.41
CA ASN A 443 -14.77 -17.90 -25.52
C ASN A 443 -16.07 -18.68 -25.79
N THR A 444 -16.02 -20.01 -25.84
CA THR A 444 -17.21 -20.85 -26.06
C THR A 444 -18.27 -20.62 -24.99
N ASN A 445 -17.83 -20.37 -23.75
CA ASN A 445 -18.72 -20.15 -22.62
C ASN A 445 -19.11 -18.68 -22.41
N LYS A 446 -18.60 -17.77 -23.24
CA LYS A 446 -18.86 -16.32 -23.14
C LYS A 446 -18.64 -15.80 -21.72
N THR A 447 -17.55 -16.23 -21.11
CA THR A 447 -17.23 -15.87 -19.72
C THR A 447 -16.91 -14.38 -19.64
N HIS A 448 -17.00 -13.78 -18.45
CA HIS A 448 -16.63 -12.38 -18.27
C HIS A 448 -15.17 -12.11 -18.71
N LEU A 449 -14.25 -13.06 -18.51
CA LEU A 449 -12.87 -12.98 -19.02
C LEU A 449 -12.82 -12.88 -20.55
N ALA A 450 -13.60 -13.69 -21.27
CA ALA A 450 -13.65 -13.64 -22.74
C ALA A 450 -14.29 -12.35 -23.26
N LEU A 451 -15.28 -11.83 -22.53
CA LEU A 451 -16.04 -10.64 -22.93
C LEU A 451 -15.38 -9.33 -22.49
N ILE A 452 -14.34 -9.36 -21.64
CA ILE A 452 -13.79 -8.16 -20.98
C ILE A 452 -13.35 -7.06 -21.97
N LYS A 453 -12.83 -7.44 -23.15
CA LYS A 453 -12.47 -6.49 -24.21
C LYS A 453 -13.67 -5.74 -24.80
N GLY A 454 -14.85 -6.34 -24.79
CA GLY A 454 -16.09 -5.67 -25.20
C GLY A 454 -16.46 -4.48 -24.30
N PHE A 455 -15.88 -4.41 -23.09
CA PHE A 455 -16.09 -3.34 -22.11
C PHE A 455 -15.01 -2.23 -22.19
N TYR A 456 -14.50 -1.92 -23.39
CA TYR A 456 -13.34 -1.08 -23.76
C TYR A 456 -12.96 0.13 -22.84
N ASN A 457 -11.63 0.31 -22.74
CA ASN A 457 -10.80 1.41 -22.19
C ASN A 457 -10.95 1.78 -20.71
N LEU A 458 -10.79 0.78 -19.86
CA LEU A 458 -11.03 0.80 -18.42
C LEU A 458 -10.35 1.99 -17.70
N GLU A 459 -9.03 2.19 -17.65
CA GLU A 459 -8.47 3.19 -16.72
C GLU A 459 -8.90 4.66 -16.99
N GLU A 460 -8.73 5.18 -18.21
CA GLU A 460 -9.14 6.55 -18.55
C GLU A 460 -10.66 6.71 -18.57
N ALA A 461 -11.41 5.73 -19.10
CA ALA A 461 -12.87 5.81 -19.13
C ALA A 461 -13.49 5.62 -17.74
N GLN A 462 -12.80 4.99 -16.79
CA GLN A 462 -13.29 4.72 -15.44
C GLN A 462 -13.08 5.90 -14.51
N LEU A 463 -11.90 6.54 -14.55
CA LEU A 463 -11.70 7.80 -13.85
C LEU A 463 -12.65 8.86 -14.45
N ALA A 464 -12.80 8.87 -15.78
CA ALA A 464 -13.82 9.66 -16.45
C ALA A 464 -15.24 9.24 -16.02
N LYS A 465 -15.54 7.97 -15.75
CA LYS A 465 -16.85 7.52 -15.24
C LYS A 465 -17.12 8.04 -13.84
N LEU A 466 -16.14 7.99 -12.94
CA LEU A 466 -16.24 8.60 -11.61
C LEU A 466 -16.43 10.12 -11.72
N TYR A 467 -15.68 10.79 -12.61
CA TYR A 467 -15.87 12.21 -12.87
C TYR A 467 -17.24 12.52 -13.48
N ASN A 468 -17.70 11.75 -14.45
CA ASN A 468 -19.01 11.90 -15.06
C ASN A 468 -20.14 11.65 -14.04
N GLU A 469 -19.99 10.68 -13.13
CA GLU A 469 -20.94 10.44 -12.04
C GLU A 469 -20.97 11.61 -11.05
N ILE A 470 -19.84 12.28 -10.85
CA ILE A 470 -19.73 13.50 -10.04
C ILE A 470 -20.33 14.72 -10.80
N GLU A 471 -20.04 14.84 -12.10
CA GLU A 471 -20.47 15.94 -12.97
C GLU A 471 -21.98 15.92 -13.24
N LYS A 472 -22.57 14.73 -13.46
CA LYS A 472 -24.02 14.53 -13.63
C LYS A 472 -24.85 15.03 -12.46
N ARG A 473 -24.23 15.19 -11.29
CA ARG A 473 -24.91 15.75 -10.13
C ARG A 473 -24.79 17.29 -10.04
N ASN A 474 -24.29 17.97 -11.08
CA ASN A 474 -24.10 19.44 -11.19
C ASN A 474 -23.13 20.05 -10.16
N TYR A 475 -22.02 19.36 -9.87
CA TYR A 475 -21.25 19.65 -8.66
C TYR A 475 -19.75 19.93 -8.82
N ILE A 476 -19.28 20.23 -10.02
CA ILE A 476 -17.93 20.77 -10.19
C ILE A 476 -18.05 22.05 -11.01
N GLN A 477 -17.93 23.19 -10.34
CA GLN A 477 -17.55 24.41 -11.04
C GLN A 477 -16.07 24.28 -11.40
N SER A 478 -15.80 24.44 -12.69
CA SER A 478 -14.58 24.31 -13.52
C SER A 478 -13.17 24.67 -12.98
N TYR A 479 -12.90 24.73 -11.68
CA TYR A 479 -11.56 25.00 -11.17
C TYR A 479 -10.80 23.73 -10.78
N ILE A 480 -10.19 23.15 -11.81
CA ILE A 480 -8.87 22.49 -11.86
C ILE A 480 -8.44 21.81 -10.56
N MET A 481 -8.53 20.48 -10.61
CA MET A 481 -7.78 19.54 -9.79
C MET A 481 -6.31 19.95 -9.67
N GLN A 482 -5.96 20.64 -8.59
CA GLN A 482 -4.57 20.87 -8.24
C GLN A 482 -4.17 19.89 -7.14
N GLU A 483 -3.06 19.19 -7.35
CA GLU A 483 -2.45 18.23 -6.40
C GLU A 483 -2.30 18.79 -4.96
N LYS A 484 -2.32 20.12 -4.81
CA LYS A 484 -2.14 20.87 -3.56
C LYS A 484 -3.41 21.01 -2.73
N MET A 485 -4.60 20.90 -3.34
CA MET A 485 -5.90 20.97 -2.64
C MET A 485 -6.13 19.76 -1.72
N SER A 486 -5.38 18.69 -1.94
CA SER A 486 -5.51 17.40 -1.26
C SER A 486 -4.30 17.06 -0.38
N LEU A 487 -3.44 18.03 -0.07
CA LEU A 487 -2.19 17.76 0.67
C LEU A 487 -2.47 17.19 2.06
N TRP A 488 -3.51 17.64 2.75
CA TRP A 488 -4.01 17.06 4.00
C TRP A 488 -4.46 15.60 3.86
N LEU A 489 -4.98 15.17 2.70
CA LEU A 489 -5.31 13.77 2.42
C LEU A 489 -4.04 12.94 2.14
N LYS A 490 -2.99 13.54 1.55
CA LYS A 490 -1.73 12.85 1.20
C LYS A 490 -0.73 12.77 2.34
N ARG A 491 -0.66 13.80 3.19
CA ARG A 491 0.39 13.98 4.21
C ARG A 491 -0.16 14.27 5.60
N GLY A 492 -1.46 14.56 5.74
CA GLY A 492 -2.07 14.83 7.03
C GLY A 492 -2.10 13.57 7.92
N ASN A 493 -1.78 13.76 9.19
CA ASN A 493 -1.89 12.71 10.20
C ASN A 493 -3.28 12.74 10.86
N ILE A 494 -4.30 12.30 10.12
CA ILE A 494 -5.70 12.49 10.50
C ILE A 494 -6.34 11.14 10.82
N ARG A 495 -7.09 11.08 11.93
CA ARG A 495 -7.87 9.88 12.29
C ARG A 495 -8.91 9.59 11.18
N PRO A 496 -9.15 8.32 10.81
CA PRO A 496 -10.08 7.94 9.74
C PRO A 496 -11.49 8.57 9.85
N ARG A 497 -12.01 8.67 11.08
CA ARG A 497 -13.33 9.28 11.36
C ARG A 497 -13.31 10.81 11.12
N ASN A 498 -12.22 11.48 11.47
CA ASN A 498 -12.09 12.93 11.25
C ASN A 498 -12.00 13.23 9.75
N GLU A 499 -11.21 12.45 9.00
CA GLU A 499 -11.16 12.56 7.53
C GLU A 499 -12.55 12.39 6.91
N ALA A 500 -13.36 11.44 7.41
CA ALA A 500 -14.73 11.23 6.94
C ALA A 500 -15.61 12.47 7.10
N VAL A 501 -15.51 13.15 8.24
CA VAL A 501 -16.28 14.37 8.52
C VAL A 501 -15.75 15.56 7.72
N PHE A 502 -14.42 15.69 7.57
CA PHE A 502 -13.81 16.75 6.78
C PHE A 502 -14.23 16.64 5.31
N CYS A 503 -14.15 15.43 4.74
CA CYS A 503 -14.65 15.16 3.40
C CYS A 503 -16.15 15.46 3.31
N TYR A 504 -16.97 15.02 4.26
CA TYR A 504 -18.42 15.29 4.23
C TYR A 504 -18.78 16.78 4.24
N ILE A 505 -18.06 17.61 5.00
CA ILE A 505 -18.31 19.05 5.02
C ILE A 505 -17.89 19.72 3.72
N GLN A 506 -16.75 19.32 3.17
CA GLN A 506 -16.37 19.73 1.81
C GLN A 506 -17.42 19.29 0.80
N ASP A 507 -17.91 18.05 0.92
CA ASP A 507 -18.92 17.47 0.05
C ASP A 507 -20.23 18.28 0.10
N ARG A 508 -20.71 18.70 1.28
CA ARG A 508 -21.90 19.56 1.37
C ARG A 508 -21.74 20.93 0.72
N ASN A 509 -20.52 21.41 0.55
CA ASN A 509 -20.30 22.69 -0.11
C ASN A 509 -20.09 22.54 -1.61
N VAL A 510 -19.25 21.57 -2.00
CA VAL A 510 -18.93 21.28 -3.41
C VAL A 510 -20.14 20.66 -4.10
N PHE A 511 -20.80 19.71 -3.44
CA PHE A 511 -21.98 19.00 -3.92
C PHE A 511 -23.30 19.65 -3.42
N TRP A 512 -23.29 20.98 -3.19
CA TRP A 512 -24.43 21.86 -2.84
C TRP A 512 -25.53 21.19 -1.97
N GLY A 513 -25.20 20.89 -0.73
CA GLY A 513 -26.09 20.24 0.24
C GLY A 513 -26.48 21.13 1.43
N ALA A 514 -27.57 21.89 1.31
CA ALA A 514 -28.66 22.06 2.30
C ALA A 514 -29.79 22.93 1.71
N ASP A 515 -31.02 22.44 1.71
CA ASP A 515 -32.21 23.26 1.43
C ASP A 515 -32.58 24.08 2.68
N GLY A 516 -32.78 25.39 2.51
CA GLY A 516 -33.25 26.29 3.57
C GLY A 516 -32.42 27.56 3.75
N VAL A 517 -32.97 28.52 4.48
CA VAL A 517 -32.33 29.81 4.77
C VAL A 517 -31.49 29.71 6.05
N CYS A 518 -30.36 30.41 6.09
CA CYS A 518 -29.50 30.49 7.26
C CYS A 518 -30.28 30.99 8.48
N GLN A 519 -30.27 30.21 9.57
CA GLN A 519 -31.04 30.49 10.78
C GLN A 519 -30.47 31.66 11.60
N HIS A 520 -29.23 32.07 11.33
CA HIS A 520 -28.59 33.18 12.04
C HIS A 520 -28.95 34.51 11.39
N CYS A 521 -28.70 34.66 10.09
CA CYS A 521 -28.91 35.93 9.39
C CYS A 521 -30.29 36.03 8.74
N GLY A 522 -30.94 34.92 8.37
CA GLY A 522 -32.21 34.92 7.65
C GLY A 522 -32.14 35.43 6.20
N LYS A 523 -30.95 35.76 5.68
CA LYS A 523 -30.76 36.49 4.41
C LYS A 523 -30.32 35.61 3.22
N SER A 524 -29.70 34.46 3.46
CA SER A 524 -29.07 33.64 2.40
C SER A 524 -29.29 32.15 2.63
N GLY A 525 -29.12 31.34 1.57
CA GLY A 525 -29.16 29.87 1.66
C GLY A 525 -28.17 29.33 2.71
N LYS A 526 -28.57 28.29 3.44
CA LYS A 526 -27.80 27.64 4.50
C LYS A 526 -26.70 26.76 3.90
N THR A 527 -25.66 27.37 3.31
CA THR A 527 -24.48 26.64 2.84
C THR A 527 -23.37 26.65 3.88
N VAL A 528 -22.47 25.67 3.77
CA VAL A 528 -21.24 25.63 4.57
C VAL A 528 -20.41 26.89 4.33
N ASP A 529 -20.24 27.30 3.07
CA ASP A 529 -19.53 28.53 2.72
C ASP A 529 -20.14 29.78 3.37
N HIS A 530 -21.48 29.90 3.36
CA HIS A 530 -22.17 31.01 4.00
C HIS A 530 -21.89 31.06 5.51
N LEU A 531 -22.06 29.93 6.22
CA LEU A 531 -21.78 29.85 7.65
C LEU A 531 -20.31 30.11 7.98
N ALA A 532 -19.41 29.64 7.11
CA ALA A 532 -17.98 29.75 7.31
C ALA A 532 -17.43 31.15 6.98
N THR A 533 -18.02 31.91 6.05
CA THR A 533 -17.36 33.13 5.53
C THR A 533 -18.26 34.30 5.20
N ARG A 534 -19.59 34.14 5.18
CA ARG A 534 -20.52 35.22 4.75
C ARG A 534 -21.54 35.62 5.82
N CYS A 535 -21.76 34.78 6.83
CA CYS A 535 -22.74 35.07 7.87
C CYS A 535 -22.20 36.09 8.87
N GLU A 536 -22.65 37.35 8.76
CA GLU A 536 -22.29 38.48 9.63
C GLU A 536 -22.30 38.13 11.12
N LYS A 537 -23.32 37.37 11.58
CA LYS A 537 -23.46 36.98 12.99
C LYS A 537 -22.46 35.93 13.48
N MET A 538 -21.83 35.19 12.57
CA MET A 538 -20.87 34.11 12.87
C MET A 538 -19.42 34.57 12.66
N LEU A 539 -19.20 35.52 11.75
CA LEU A 539 -17.88 35.97 11.32
C LEU A 539 -16.99 36.43 12.48
N GLY A 540 -17.48 37.30 13.36
CA GLY A 540 -16.64 37.91 14.41
C GLY A 540 -15.93 36.91 15.33
N HIS A 541 -16.58 35.79 15.66
CA HIS A 541 -16.00 34.76 16.53
C HIS A 541 -15.33 33.62 15.73
N ASP A 542 -16.01 33.09 14.72
CA ASP A 542 -15.58 31.85 14.05
C ASP A 542 -14.49 32.06 13.00
N TYR A 543 -14.44 33.22 12.35
CA TYR A 543 -13.30 33.60 11.52
C TYR A 543 -12.05 33.73 12.39
N THR A 544 -12.16 34.54 13.45
CA THR A 544 -11.05 34.85 14.38
C THR A 544 -10.45 33.58 14.98
N ARG A 545 -11.30 32.61 15.35
CA ARG A 545 -10.85 31.33 15.89
C ARG A 545 -10.01 30.52 14.90
N ARG A 546 -10.44 30.41 13.64
CA ARG A 546 -9.67 29.72 12.59
C ARG A 546 -8.37 30.47 12.28
N HIS A 547 -8.47 31.78 12.12
CA HIS A 547 -7.34 32.68 11.83
C HIS A 547 -6.24 32.55 12.88
N ASN A 548 -6.60 32.58 14.17
CA ASN A 548 -5.66 32.47 15.28
C ASN A 548 -4.95 31.11 15.34
N GLU A 549 -5.60 30.03 14.92
CA GLU A 549 -4.98 28.70 14.88
C GLU A 549 -3.97 28.58 13.72
N VAL A 550 -4.28 29.15 12.55
CA VAL A 550 -3.33 29.26 11.44
C VAL A 550 -2.12 30.10 11.87
N LEU A 551 -2.36 31.27 12.48
CA LEU A 551 -1.30 32.11 13.04
C LEU A 551 -0.46 31.36 14.07
N ARG A 552 -1.07 30.56 14.94
CA ARG A 552 -0.35 29.75 15.93
C ARG A 552 0.57 28.74 15.27
N CYS A 553 0.14 28.09 14.19
CA CYS A 553 0.96 27.16 13.43
C CYS A 553 2.17 27.86 12.78
N LEU A 554 1.93 29.00 12.13
CA LEU A 554 2.98 29.82 11.52
C LEU A 554 3.96 30.35 12.58
N HIS A 555 3.44 30.80 13.72
CA HIS A 555 4.26 31.28 14.83
C HIS A 555 5.18 30.18 15.39
N LEU A 556 4.64 28.97 15.60
CA LEU A 556 5.44 27.83 16.08
C LEU A 556 6.52 27.41 15.07
N LEU A 557 6.19 27.41 13.78
CA LEU A 557 7.15 27.15 12.70
C LEU A 557 8.32 28.14 12.75
N LEU A 558 8.01 29.42 12.89
CA LEU A 558 9.03 30.49 12.97
C LEU A 558 9.84 30.41 14.27
N LEU A 559 9.21 30.09 15.41
CA LEU A 559 9.92 29.92 16.68
C LEU A 559 10.91 28.77 16.65
N ASN A 560 10.57 27.64 16.03
CA ASN A 560 11.48 26.50 15.94
C ASN A 560 12.72 26.84 15.11
N ARG A 561 12.58 27.69 14.08
CA ARG A 561 13.71 28.23 13.30
C ARG A 561 14.60 29.17 14.12
N CYS A 562 14.00 29.96 15.01
CA CYS A 562 14.76 30.83 15.90
C CYS A 562 15.46 30.05 17.03
N LYS A 563 14.96 28.87 17.41
CA LYS A 563 15.57 28.00 18.43
C LYS A 563 16.73 27.15 17.94
N SER A 564 16.84 26.87 16.64
CA SER A 564 18.01 26.21 16.06
C SER A 564 19.25 27.12 16.01
N HIS A 565 19.10 28.38 16.39
CA HIS A 565 20.18 29.28 16.76
C HIS A 565 20.16 29.37 18.28
N SER A 566 21.11 28.73 18.96
CA SER A 566 21.17 28.89 20.41
C SER A 566 21.40 30.36 20.75
N VAL A 567 20.80 30.86 21.84
CA VAL A 567 21.07 32.23 22.33
C VAL A 567 22.57 32.44 22.61
N GLN A 568 23.31 31.35 22.84
CA GLN A 568 24.78 31.33 22.94
C GLN A 568 25.47 31.70 21.60
N GLU A 569 25.05 31.13 20.46
CA GLU A 569 25.67 31.42 19.16
C GLU A 569 25.42 32.85 18.67
N ILE A 570 24.37 33.52 19.15
CA ILE A 570 24.05 34.91 18.81
C ILE A 570 24.92 35.92 19.60
N LEU A 571 25.45 35.51 20.76
CA LEU A 571 26.32 36.36 21.58
C LEU A 571 27.81 36.26 21.18
N ASP A 572 28.23 35.16 20.56
CA ASP A 572 29.64 34.91 20.24
C ASP A 572 30.03 35.08 18.75
N ASN A 573 29.06 35.36 17.85
CA ASN A 573 29.35 35.61 16.43
C ASN A 573 29.19 37.09 16.04
N GLU A 574 30.30 37.81 15.89
CA GLU A 574 30.35 39.10 15.16
C GLU A 574 29.99 38.95 13.67
N TYR A 575 29.86 37.72 13.17
CA TYR A 575 29.58 37.37 11.77
C TYR A 575 28.31 36.53 11.57
N ALA A 576 27.34 36.57 12.49
CA ALA A 576 26.00 36.08 12.14
C ALA A 576 25.46 37.01 11.06
N GLU A 577 25.40 36.56 9.79
CA GLU A 577 24.72 37.26 8.71
C GLU A 577 23.26 37.50 9.12
N LYS A 578 23.01 38.64 9.75
CA LYS A 578 21.66 39.15 9.95
C LYS A 578 21.11 39.36 8.55
N LYS A 579 20.25 38.45 8.07
CA LYS A 579 19.36 38.76 6.95
C LYS A 579 18.66 40.05 7.36
N ASN A 580 19.06 41.15 6.74
CA ASN A 580 18.53 42.47 7.04
C ASN A 580 17.19 42.62 6.32
N ASN A 581 16.25 41.75 6.66
CA ASN A 581 14.93 41.67 6.07
C ASN A 581 13.85 41.53 7.14
N ILE A 582 12.72 42.20 6.94
CA ILE A 582 11.51 42.04 7.75
C ILE A 582 10.48 41.34 6.88
N THR A 583 9.87 40.26 7.37
CA THR A 583 8.76 39.60 6.68
C THR A 583 7.46 39.91 7.41
N LEU A 584 6.53 40.57 6.73
CA LEU A 584 5.16 40.79 7.19
C LEU A 584 4.29 39.64 6.67
N ILE A 585 3.75 38.82 7.58
CA ILE A 585 2.89 37.69 7.24
C ILE A 585 1.45 38.07 7.57
N GLU A 586 0.60 38.14 6.55
CA GLU A 586 -0.82 38.43 6.70
C GLU A 586 -1.64 37.19 6.39
N VAL A 587 -2.43 36.72 7.36
CA VAL A 587 -3.25 35.51 7.22
C VAL A 587 -4.66 35.88 6.75
N GLY A 588 -5.20 35.11 5.81
CA GLY A 588 -6.59 35.24 5.34
C GLY A 588 -7.29 33.90 5.26
N ILE A 589 -8.52 33.83 5.76
CA ILE A 589 -9.39 32.66 5.62
C ILE A 589 -10.66 33.06 4.87
N THR A 590 -10.93 32.47 3.71
CA THR A 590 -11.97 33.00 2.81
C THR A 590 -12.78 31.90 2.09
N SER A 591 -13.73 32.31 1.26
CA SER A 591 -14.47 31.44 0.35
C SER A 591 -13.64 31.18 -0.90
N GLN A 592 -14.00 30.14 -1.66
CA GLN A 592 -13.36 29.87 -2.94
C GLN A 592 -13.54 31.03 -3.95
N ASP A 593 -14.72 31.65 -3.96
CA ASP A 593 -15.06 32.76 -4.87
C ASP A 593 -14.21 34.01 -4.62
N SER A 594 -13.83 34.27 -3.36
CA SER A 594 -13.07 35.45 -2.97
C SER A 594 -11.58 35.19 -2.80
N LEU A 595 -11.11 33.97 -3.06
CA LEU A 595 -9.74 33.53 -2.75
C LEU A 595 -8.67 34.40 -3.41
N GLN A 596 -8.77 34.64 -4.72
CA GLN A 596 -7.79 35.45 -5.47
C GLN A 596 -7.83 36.93 -5.09
N ILE A 597 -9.05 37.46 -4.85
CA ILE A 597 -9.26 38.86 -4.47
C ILE A 597 -8.61 39.11 -3.11
N VAL A 598 -8.90 38.25 -2.12
CA VAL A 598 -8.34 38.36 -0.77
C VAL A 598 -6.83 38.20 -0.77
N GLU A 599 -6.27 37.26 -1.54
CA GLU A 599 -4.81 37.11 -1.66
C GLU A 599 -4.13 38.38 -2.19
N THR A 600 -4.72 39.02 -3.19
CA THR A 600 -4.22 40.29 -3.76
C THR A 600 -4.35 41.45 -2.78
N GLU A 601 -5.49 41.54 -2.08
CA GLU A 601 -5.73 42.56 -1.06
C GLU A 601 -4.72 42.44 0.09
N LYS A 602 -4.53 41.22 0.63
CA LYS A 602 -3.59 40.97 1.73
C LYS A 602 -2.14 41.27 1.35
N LEU A 603 -1.76 41.06 0.10
CA LEU A 603 -0.41 41.38 -0.40
C LEU A 603 -0.11 42.88 -0.33
N ARG A 604 -1.11 43.73 -0.60
CA ARG A 604 -0.92 45.20 -0.71
C ARG A 604 -1.33 45.97 0.55
N LYS A 605 -2.11 45.34 1.44
CA LYS A 605 -2.70 45.98 2.62
C LYS A 605 -1.70 46.74 3.50
N TYR A 606 -0.46 46.25 3.58
CA TYR A 606 0.57 46.83 4.44
C TYR A 606 1.73 47.47 3.66
N ASP A 607 1.54 47.86 2.40
CA ASP A 607 2.60 48.49 1.58
C ASP A 607 3.18 49.74 2.24
N LEU A 608 2.32 50.60 2.81
CA LEU A 608 2.77 51.80 3.54
C LEU A 608 3.60 51.45 4.78
N LEU A 609 3.14 50.47 5.57
CA LEU A 609 3.85 50.01 6.75
C LEU A 609 5.19 49.35 6.37
N ALA A 610 5.23 48.58 5.29
CA ALA A 610 6.45 47.97 4.78
C ALA A 610 7.49 49.03 4.39
N ASN A 611 7.04 50.10 3.73
CA ASN A 611 7.91 51.24 3.38
C ASN A 611 8.45 51.95 4.63
N GLU A 612 7.59 52.24 5.61
CA GLU A 612 8.01 52.88 6.87
C GLU A 612 8.99 52.01 7.65
N LEU A 613 8.71 50.72 7.80
CA LEU A 613 9.61 49.77 8.46
C LEU A 613 10.95 49.66 7.73
N GLY A 614 10.93 49.64 6.40
CA GLY A 614 12.15 49.62 5.59
C GLY A 614 13.01 50.86 5.79
N LEU A 615 12.39 52.03 5.92
CA LEU A 615 13.08 53.29 6.21
C LEU A 615 13.64 53.33 7.65
N ILE A 616 12.85 52.90 8.64
CA ILE A 616 13.22 52.93 10.06
C ILE A 616 14.38 51.97 10.34
N TYR A 617 14.25 50.73 9.88
CA TYR A 617 15.21 49.66 10.20
C TYR A 617 16.28 49.48 9.11
N LYS A 618 16.24 50.28 8.03
CA LYS A 618 17.17 50.23 6.89
C LYS A 618 17.35 48.81 6.35
N CYS A 619 16.22 48.11 6.15
CA CYS A 619 16.16 46.70 5.78
C CYS A 619 15.11 46.50 4.68
N SER A 620 15.21 45.41 3.91
CA SER A 620 14.17 45.08 2.93
C SER A 620 12.94 44.52 3.65
N VAL A 621 11.75 45.07 3.42
CA VAL A 621 10.52 44.53 3.99
C VAL A 621 9.73 43.79 2.92
N GLU A 622 9.41 42.53 3.17
CA GLU A 622 8.63 41.69 2.27
C GLU A 622 7.28 41.33 2.90
N ILE A 623 6.19 41.54 2.17
CA ILE A 623 4.85 41.10 2.56
C ILE A 623 4.57 39.73 1.93
N THR A 624 4.23 38.76 2.77
CA THR A 624 3.86 37.41 2.34
C THR A 624 2.45 37.06 2.83
N PRO A 625 1.44 37.06 1.93
CA PRO A 625 0.10 36.65 2.29
C PRO A 625 0.03 35.12 2.47
N TYR A 626 -0.62 34.67 3.54
CA TYR A 626 -1.02 33.29 3.75
C TYR A 626 -2.54 33.21 3.68
N VAL A 627 -3.07 33.00 2.47
CA VAL A 627 -4.52 32.90 2.25
C VAL A 627 -4.91 31.46 1.93
N ILE A 628 -5.90 30.96 2.66
CA ILE A 628 -6.46 29.61 2.52
C ILE A 628 -7.99 29.70 2.62
N THR A 629 -8.71 28.85 1.92
CA THR A 629 -10.16 28.80 2.09
C THR A 629 -10.54 28.02 3.35
N TRP A 630 -11.79 28.16 3.81
CA TRP A 630 -12.30 27.39 4.95
C TRP A 630 -12.31 25.86 4.70
N ASP A 631 -12.30 25.42 3.43
CA ASP A 631 -12.18 24.03 3.00
C ASP A 631 -10.75 23.61 2.64
N GLY A 632 -9.74 24.45 2.90
CA GLY A 632 -8.33 24.08 2.75
C GLY A 632 -7.78 24.18 1.32
N ILE A 633 -8.48 24.89 0.43
CA ILE A 633 -8.03 25.23 -0.92
C ILE A 633 -7.09 26.44 -0.86
N VAL A 634 -6.06 26.42 -1.68
CA VAL A 634 -5.08 27.50 -1.82
C VAL A 634 -4.91 27.86 -3.30
N THR A 635 -4.38 29.04 -3.59
CA THR A 635 -4.17 29.48 -4.97
C THR A 635 -2.92 28.86 -5.59
N LYS A 636 -2.72 29.10 -6.89
CA LYS A 636 -1.48 28.75 -7.59
C LYS A 636 -0.25 29.51 -7.05
N TYR A 637 -0.45 30.74 -6.58
CA TYR A 637 0.62 31.62 -6.08
C TYR A 637 1.07 31.25 -4.67
N HIS A 638 0.22 30.54 -3.91
CA HIS A 638 0.50 30.07 -2.55
C HIS A 638 1.85 29.36 -2.43
N GLU A 639 2.26 28.56 -3.42
CA GLU A 639 3.57 27.88 -3.38
C GLU A 639 4.75 28.86 -3.31
N SER A 640 4.66 29.99 -4.03
CA SER A 640 5.70 31.02 -3.95
C SER A 640 5.77 31.62 -2.56
N HIS A 641 4.63 31.80 -1.90
CA HIS A 641 4.54 32.29 -0.53
C HIS A 641 5.11 31.26 0.46
N LEU A 642 4.79 29.98 0.31
CA LEU A 642 5.34 28.92 1.15
C LEU A 642 6.84 28.73 0.98
N LYS A 643 7.38 28.90 -0.24
CA LYS A 643 8.82 28.87 -0.47
C LYS A 643 9.55 30.02 0.22
N ARG A 644 8.98 31.23 0.24
CA ARG A 644 9.54 32.37 0.98
C ARG A 644 9.50 32.13 2.49
N LEU A 645 8.42 31.52 2.98
CA LEU A 645 8.30 31.08 4.37
C LEU A 645 9.11 29.80 4.65
N GLU A 646 9.72 29.20 3.61
CA GLU A 646 10.43 27.93 3.65
C GLU A 646 9.65 26.85 4.43
N MET A 647 8.35 26.78 4.16
CA MET A 647 7.40 25.97 4.92
C MET A 647 7.41 24.51 4.49
N PRO A 648 7.62 23.55 5.41
CA PRO A 648 7.53 22.13 5.10
C PRO A 648 6.10 21.71 4.71
N MET A 649 5.97 20.85 3.70
CA MET A 649 4.67 20.36 3.20
C MET A 649 3.83 19.63 4.27
N ASN A 650 4.44 19.03 5.30
CA ASN A 650 3.69 18.43 6.43
C ASN A 650 3.03 19.49 7.31
N VAL A 651 3.64 20.67 7.45
CA VAL A 651 3.07 21.80 8.19
C VAL A 651 1.90 22.39 7.40
N GLU A 652 2.02 22.50 6.07
CA GLU A 652 0.91 22.90 5.20
C GLU A 652 -0.28 21.95 5.32
N ALA A 653 -0.02 20.63 5.22
CA ALA A 653 -1.04 19.60 5.39
C ALA A 653 -1.72 19.69 6.76
N TYR A 654 -0.96 20.02 7.81
CA TYR A 654 -1.48 20.21 9.14
C TYR A 654 -2.36 21.46 9.23
N ILE A 655 -1.93 22.60 8.68
CA ILE A 655 -2.71 23.84 8.64
C ILE A 655 -4.03 23.61 7.90
N GLN A 656 -4.01 22.97 6.72
CA GLN A 656 -5.22 22.58 6.00
C GLN A 656 -6.17 21.74 6.88
N SER A 657 -5.64 20.73 7.59
CA SER A 657 -6.44 19.89 8.48
C SER A 657 -7.03 20.63 9.68
N ILE A 658 -6.31 21.63 10.21
CA ILE A 658 -6.79 22.48 11.30
C ILE A 658 -7.92 23.37 10.83
N VAL A 659 -7.76 24.01 9.66
CA VAL A 659 -8.78 24.89 9.10
C VAL A 659 -10.09 24.11 8.91
N LEU A 660 -10.00 22.90 8.32
CA LEU A 660 -11.13 21.98 8.21
C LEU A 660 -11.71 21.62 9.59
N LYS A 661 -10.87 21.20 10.55
CA LYS A 661 -11.31 20.87 11.92
C LYS A 661 -12.10 21.99 12.56
N LYS A 662 -11.58 23.22 12.51
CA LYS A 662 -12.25 24.38 13.12
C LYS A 662 -13.52 24.77 12.39
N THR A 663 -13.56 24.67 11.07
CA THR A 663 -14.80 24.85 10.31
C THR A 663 -15.86 23.82 10.73
N VAL A 664 -15.48 22.55 10.90
CA VAL A 664 -16.37 21.50 11.44
C VAL A 664 -16.91 21.89 12.80
N GLU A 665 -16.03 22.28 13.73
CA GLU A 665 -16.43 22.64 15.10
C GLU A 665 -17.46 23.78 15.13
N THR A 666 -17.28 24.80 14.30
CA THR A 666 -18.20 25.94 14.15
C THR A 666 -19.56 25.47 13.63
N ILE A 667 -19.60 24.75 12.50
CA ILE A 667 -20.85 24.27 11.90
C ILE A 667 -21.58 23.30 12.84
N SER A 668 -20.83 22.51 13.61
CA SER A 668 -21.36 21.57 14.59
C SER A 668 -21.89 22.22 15.87
N PHE A 669 -21.51 23.46 16.16
CA PHE A 669 -21.93 24.18 17.37
C PHE A 669 -23.40 24.62 17.26
N ASP A 670 -23.82 25.10 16.09
CA ASP A 670 -25.21 25.51 15.84
C ASP A 670 -26.21 24.35 15.98
N ARG A 671 -25.80 23.16 15.53
CA ARG A 671 -26.60 21.92 15.66
C ARG A 671 -26.84 21.48 17.10
N ARG A 672 -25.96 21.86 18.05
CA ARG A 672 -26.05 21.46 19.46
C ARG A 672 -27.01 22.32 20.28
N ARG A 673 -27.32 23.54 19.84
CA ARG A 673 -28.24 24.45 20.54
C ARG A 673 -29.72 24.24 20.21
N GLY A 674 -30.06 23.22 19.42
CA GLY A 674 -31.45 22.92 19.06
C GLY A 674 -32.09 23.95 18.13
N LEU A 675 -31.30 24.81 17.48
CA LEU A 675 -31.76 25.71 16.41
C LEU A 675 -32.21 24.94 15.16
N GLU A 676 -31.86 23.65 15.05
CA GLU A 676 -32.37 22.71 14.06
C GLU A 676 -33.58 21.94 14.63
N SER A 677 -34.80 22.43 14.37
CA SER A 677 -36.04 21.72 14.65
C SER A 677 -36.40 20.79 13.48
N GLY A 678 -35.85 19.58 13.49
CA GLY A 678 -36.19 18.50 12.55
C GLY A 678 -35.83 17.15 13.16
N LEU A 679 -36.77 16.20 13.16
CA LEU A 679 -36.55 14.84 13.67
C LEU A 679 -36.44 13.87 12.48
N ASN A 680 -35.28 13.85 11.82
CA ASN A 680 -34.93 12.77 10.90
C ASN A 680 -33.87 11.84 11.54
N ALA A 681 -34.02 10.53 11.34
CA ALA A 681 -33.11 9.52 11.88
C ALA A 681 -31.64 9.69 11.43
N GLU A 682 -31.44 10.32 10.26
CA GLU A 682 -30.14 10.67 9.69
C GLU A 682 -29.42 11.76 10.50
N GLU A 683 -30.13 12.81 10.92
CA GLU A 683 -29.57 13.89 11.73
C GLU A 683 -29.17 13.42 13.14
N SER A 684 -29.91 12.47 13.72
CA SER A 684 -29.58 11.86 15.01
C SER A 684 -28.23 11.12 14.98
N TRP A 685 -27.95 10.41 13.89
CA TRP A 685 -26.71 9.65 13.70
C TRP A 685 -25.50 10.55 13.40
N GLU A 686 -25.71 11.64 12.68
CA GLU A 686 -24.72 12.72 12.47
C GLU A 686 -24.38 13.43 13.79
N ARG A 687 -25.41 13.81 14.57
CA ARG A 687 -25.27 14.46 15.88
C ARG A 687 -24.52 13.55 16.88
N ALA A 688 -24.79 12.24 16.84
CA ALA A 688 -24.06 11.24 17.63
C ALA A 688 -22.61 11.04 17.15
N SER A 689 -22.33 11.09 15.85
CA SER A 689 -20.97 10.92 15.30
C SER A 689 -20.08 12.13 15.56
N MET A 690 -20.61 13.34 15.41
CA MET A 690 -19.89 14.58 15.78
C MET A 690 -19.74 14.74 17.30
N GLY A 691 -20.72 14.30 18.08
CA GLY A 691 -20.63 14.25 19.54
C GLY A 691 -19.62 13.22 20.08
N VAL A 692 -19.31 12.15 19.34
CA VAL A 692 -18.27 11.16 19.69
C VAL A 692 -16.87 11.69 19.37
N ILE A 693 -16.69 12.41 18.27
CA ILE A 693 -15.39 13.04 17.93
C ILE A 693 -14.99 14.05 19.01
N MET A 694 -15.93 14.91 19.44
CA MET A 694 -15.67 15.91 20.48
C MET A 694 -15.49 15.29 21.89
N ARG A 695 -16.22 14.21 22.23
CA ARG A 695 -16.04 13.51 23.52
C ARG A 695 -14.76 12.68 23.60
N SER A 696 -14.30 12.12 22.48
CA SER A 696 -13.05 11.36 22.43
C SER A 696 -11.78 12.19 22.64
N GLU A 697 -11.90 13.53 22.67
CA GLU A 697 -10.79 14.45 22.99
C GLU A 697 -10.96 15.16 24.34
N MET A 698 -12.11 15.03 25.02
CA MET A 698 -12.33 15.65 26.35
C MET A 698 -11.89 14.75 27.53
N HIS A 699 -11.60 13.48 27.29
CA HIS A 699 -11.23 12.51 28.33
C HIS A 699 -9.80 11.92 28.19
N GLU A 700 -8.92 12.54 27.40
CA GLU A 700 -7.48 12.26 27.49
C GLU A 700 -6.80 13.46 28.13
N GLU A 701 -6.35 13.29 29.38
CA GLU A 701 -5.42 14.21 30.03
C GLU A 701 -4.23 14.51 29.08
N PRO A 702 -3.67 15.73 29.09
CA PRO A 702 -2.39 15.95 28.44
C PRO A 702 -1.40 14.94 29.03
N ILE A 703 -0.80 14.13 28.16
CA ILE A 703 0.26 13.19 28.53
C ILE A 703 1.29 13.98 29.35
N PRO A 704 1.50 13.66 30.64
CA PRO A 704 2.59 14.26 31.38
C PRO A 704 3.88 13.83 30.68
N PRO A 705 4.87 14.73 30.47
CA PRO A 705 6.19 14.26 30.10
C PRO A 705 6.60 13.19 31.10
N LEU A 706 7.04 12.04 30.59
CA LEU A 706 7.57 10.93 31.38
C LEU A 706 8.49 11.51 32.45
N LYS A 707 8.12 11.31 33.72
CA LYS A 707 8.96 11.66 34.87
C LYS A 707 10.32 11.00 34.67
N GLU A 708 11.34 11.80 34.39
CA GLU A 708 12.72 11.38 34.61
C GLU A 708 12.88 11.06 36.10
N ALA A 709 13.50 9.91 36.36
CA ALA A 709 13.83 9.48 37.70
C ALA A 709 14.69 10.55 38.38
N LYS A 710 14.24 10.98 39.56
CA LYS A 710 15.00 11.86 40.44
C LYS A 710 16.34 11.20 40.79
N THR A 711 17.42 11.94 40.61
CA THR A 711 18.62 11.79 41.44
C THR A 711 18.91 13.15 42.07
N GLU A 712 19.15 13.12 43.37
CA GLU A 712 19.47 14.25 44.25
C GLU A 712 20.87 14.79 43.93
N GLU A 713 21.03 16.12 43.85
CA GLU A 713 21.77 16.95 44.84
C GLU A 713 22.00 18.37 44.29
N ASP A 714 21.54 19.34 45.10
CA ASP A 714 22.13 20.62 45.49
C ASP A 714 22.69 21.66 44.50
N GLY A 715 22.28 22.91 44.76
CA GLY A 715 23.09 24.09 44.46
C GLY A 715 22.31 25.30 43.93
N ALA A 716 21.78 26.12 44.85
CA ALA A 716 21.12 27.39 44.55
C ALA A 716 21.97 28.37 43.70
N LYS A 717 21.31 29.16 42.84
CA LYS A 717 21.42 30.64 42.80
C LYS A 717 20.40 31.27 41.85
N ASN A 718 19.65 32.24 42.40
CA ASN A 718 18.75 33.16 41.71
C ASN A 718 19.48 33.93 40.60
N PHE A 719 18.99 33.84 39.36
CA PHE A 719 19.24 34.82 38.32
C PHE A 719 17.92 35.15 37.61
N LYS A 720 17.47 36.41 37.75
CA LYS A 720 16.41 37.00 36.92
C LYS A 720 17.06 37.66 35.71
N PRO A 721 16.74 37.29 34.46
CA PRO A 721 16.96 38.16 33.33
C PRO A 721 15.63 38.78 32.86
N LYS A 722 15.64 40.10 32.73
CA LYS A 722 14.59 40.88 32.06
C LYS A 722 14.56 40.51 30.58
N TYR A 723 13.51 39.86 30.10
CA TYR A 723 13.26 39.69 28.67
C TYR A 723 12.53 40.92 28.12
N LYS A 724 13.09 41.55 27.09
CA LYS A 724 12.35 42.45 26.19
C LYS A 724 11.68 41.59 25.12
N ALA A 725 10.35 41.64 25.05
CA ALA A 725 9.54 40.94 24.06
C ALA A 725 9.70 41.54 22.65
N PRO A 726 9.47 40.76 21.57
CA PRO A 726 9.20 41.29 20.23
C PRO A 726 7.83 41.99 20.23
N PHE A 727 7.74 43.18 19.65
CA PHE A 727 6.49 43.93 19.52
C PHE A 727 5.55 43.25 18.52
N ILE A 728 4.34 42.91 18.98
CA ILE A 728 3.21 42.46 18.16
C ILE A 728 2.22 43.62 18.07
N LEU A 729 1.92 44.10 16.86
CA LEU A 729 0.81 45.02 16.62
C LEU A 729 -0.46 44.20 16.35
N GLN A 730 -1.36 44.11 17.32
CA GLN A 730 -2.73 43.64 17.12
C GLN A 730 -3.59 44.84 16.69
N GLY A 731 -3.87 44.95 15.39
CA GLY A 731 -4.85 45.91 14.87
C GLY A 731 -6.27 45.37 15.02
N GLY A 732 -6.87 45.58 16.19
CA GLY A 732 -8.32 45.46 16.39
C GLY A 732 -8.94 46.86 16.38
N THR A 733 -9.53 47.27 15.25
CA THR A 733 -10.39 48.45 15.20
C THR A 733 -11.78 48.03 14.74
N THR A 734 -12.72 48.12 15.68
CA THR A 734 -14.15 48.22 15.45
C THR A 734 -14.43 49.30 14.41
N LEU A 735 -15.05 48.93 13.29
CA LEU A 735 -15.60 49.87 12.31
C LEU A 735 -17.09 50.01 12.57
N GLU A 736 -17.50 51.21 13.00
CA GLU A 736 -18.85 51.72 12.79
C GLU A 736 -19.04 51.88 11.27
N GLU A 737 -20.10 51.26 10.73
CA GLU A 737 -20.52 51.44 9.35
C GLU A 737 -21.16 52.82 9.16
N PRO A 738 -20.87 53.56 8.07
CA PRO A 738 -21.71 54.68 7.67
C PRO A 738 -23.00 54.16 7.02
N THR A 739 -24.13 54.50 7.65
CA THR A 739 -25.47 54.38 7.08
C THR A 739 -25.62 55.29 5.86
N ASN A 740 -25.73 54.72 4.65
CA ASN A 740 -26.24 55.45 3.49
C ASN A 740 -27.76 55.33 3.45
N ASN A 741 -28.44 56.42 3.79
CA ASN A 741 -29.85 56.63 3.53
C ASN A 741 -30.06 57.17 2.11
N ILE A 742 -31.23 56.84 1.60
CA ILE A 742 -31.77 56.96 0.24
C ILE A 742 -32.18 58.41 -0.11
N ASN A 743 -32.17 58.71 -1.43
CA ASN A 743 -32.80 59.82 -2.18
C ASN A 743 -32.14 61.21 -2.22
N GLU A 744 -31.73 61.63 -3.42
CA GLU A 744 -32.01 62.88 -4.14
C GLU A 744 -31.25 62.81 -5.48
N GLU A 745 -31.92 62.43 -6.58
CA GLU A 745 -32.51 63.30 -7.63
C GLU A 745 -31.49 64.01 -8.55
N SER A 746 -31.60 63.66 -9.85
CA SER A 746 -31.50 64.51 -11.05
C SER A 746 -30.48 65.65 -11.12
N ASP A 747 -29.55 65.59 -12.09
CA ASP A 747 -29.62 66.39 -13.34
C ASP A 747 -28.25 66.51 -14.06
N LEU A 748 -28.32 66.38 -15.41
CA LEU A 748 -27.41 66.91 -16.46
C LEU A 748 -26.00 66.27 -16.56
N GLU A 749 -25.51 65.69 -17.66
CA GLU A 749 -25.80 65.68 -19.12
C GLU A 749 -25.56 64.28 -19.72
#